data_AF-Q4ZU10-F1
#
_entry.id   AF-Q4ZU10-F1
#
_cell.length_a   1.000
_cell.length_b   1.000
_cell.length_c   1.000
_cell.angle_alpha   90.00
_cell.angle_beta   90.00
_cell.angle_gamma   90.00
#
_symmetry.space_group_name_H-M   'P 1'
#
loop_
_entity.id
_entity.type
_entity.pdbx_description
1 polymer ?
#
loop_
_entity_poly.entity_id
_entity_poly.type
_entity_poly.pdbx_seq_one_letter_code
_entity_poly.pdbx_strand_id
1 'polypeptide(L)'
;MTVSFLRKAAVGIACAWLACSAQAGTISRTYTALGQVASIDGARTDVNDVTQYAYDAQGNLTTVTNALGQVYALASFDSYGNPQSITDPNGVMTTLSYTPQGWLASLTIDSSTTQYAYNEVGDLLQVTTADGNWVKYSYDDARRLIGVRNRLGESINYTLDPMGNRTAERTKDANGAVVHLQRRVFDELGRLIRVVGAGDQTQRYGYDLNDNQSSDTTPRNNKTQQAFDALNRVSKIVDPLQGVTALGYNSDDKVTKVVDPRGVTTLYTYDSLGNRISSKSPDGGTSTYAYDEANNLIRSTDARGVVTEYAYDALNRLTSKSYPATPALNIKFLYDQTADGNLGIGHLTGLQDSAGVLTYTYDAKGNLVRQHRSVGVNSGDYYETLNYGYDAARNLVQIGYPSNINLTFTRNSAAQVTGVKLAIGNKTATLASNISYQPFGPVNSLTWGNGILLSRTYDQDYQLTQQQVGNWQTTYRYDADSNISETATSLWGAVQYEYDALGRLTQEQTNSVKKAYSFDATGNRTQRTTTNLTTSDATETQSLTYASDSNRVTSINGSTLPVDAAGNHTQINGRRFTYDSQGRLSEVYQANIYKIADYKYNALGQRIIKRAYVMGSQALAGTTTYLYDPSGKLIGQTLYDGNGQKTSGQYWFWLDNMPLAQLTANFSTLGEVSSSKLIYLHVDHLNTPRLATDSSQALLWRWNSDAYGVGSPEEDVDGDGKATTIALRFPGQIYDAQTQLSYNYYRDYNPDTGRYVQSDPIGLGGGLNTYAYVNANPMSFIDPMGLAATALPTWFDSIPDLIPQVGRGVGLGFGAGVSCLLYSPTLGNGECPPGGCYYSESAENSADQPDENNLDKLSSNKAADAAAREAGYEDAHDAKKGEGDSKVNIYNDKTTGFKWLWNGKSGSSKNPL
;
A
#
# COMPACT_ATOMS: atom_id res chain seq x y z
N MET A 1 -50.29 61.43 24.63
CA MET A 1 -49.77 60.81 23.38
C MET A 1 -48.25 60.88 23.44
N THR A 2 -47.41 59.88 23.72
CA THR A 2 -47.46 58.53 24.38
C THR A 2 -46.05 57.96 24.09
N VAL A 3 -45.08 57.83 25.03
CA VAL A 3 -44.90 56.82 26.12
C VAL A 3 -44.99 55.38 25.54
N SER A 4 -44.10 54.37 25.69
CA SER A 4 -42.98 54.04 26.59
C SER A 4 -42.18 52.81 26.06
N PHE A 5 -40.88 52.77 26.39
CA PHE A 5 -40.03 51.62 26.78
C PHE A 5 -40.69 50.25 27.11
N LEU A 6 -40.08 49.11 26.69
CA LEU A 6 -39.34 48.10 27.51
C LEU A 6 -39.09 46.72 26.80
N ARG A 7 -37.82 46.28 26.89
CA ARG A 7 -37.22 44.90 26.96
C ARG A 7 -37.19 43.99 25.71
N LYS A 8 -36.01 43.64 25.15
CA LYS A 8 -34.89 42.77 25.62
C LYS A 8 -35.30 41.32 25.97
N ALA A 9 -34.84 40.37 25.14
CA ALA A 9 -34.20 39.10 25.58
C ALA A 9 -33.38 38.44 24.44
N ALA A 10 -32.10 38.17 24.75
CA ALA A 10 -31.09 37.23 24.22
C ALA A 10 -31.30 36.60 22.82
N VAL A 11 -30.33 36.60 21.90
CA VAL A 11 -29.00 35.97 22.03
C VAL A 11 -27.93 36.81 21.32
N GLY A 12 -26.97 37.26 22.10
CA GLY A 12 -25.65 37.75 21.68
C GLY A 12 -24.65 37.31 22.75
N ILE A 13 -23.43 37.03 22.31
CA ILE A 13 -22.27 36.51 23.07
C ILE A 13 -22.18 34.97 23.12
N ALA A 14 -21.53 34.41 22.09
CA ALA A 14 -20.41 33.47 22.19
C ALA A 14 -20.19 32.73 20.84
N CYS A 15 -20.06 33.47 19.74
CA CYS A 15 -19.24 32.98 18.62
C CYS A 15 -17.90 33.68 18.79
N ALA A 16 -17.11 33.19 19.75
CA ALA A 16 -15.68 33.41 19.69
C ALA A 16 -15.25 32.87 18.32
N TRP A 17 -14.68 33.77 17.53
CA TRP A 17 -13.76 33.39 16.48
C TRP A 17 -12.78 32.38 17.08
N LEU A 18 -13.02 31.09 16.84
CA LEU A 18 -11.93 30.12 16.86
C LEU A 18 -11.18 30.35 15.55
N ALA A 19 -10.40 31.43 15.55
CA ALA A 19 -9.11 31.37 14.87
C ALA A 19 -8.38 30.20 15.52
N CYS A 20 -8.53 29.01 14.93
CA CYS A 20 -7.69 27.88 15.26
C CYS A 20 -6.35 28.14 14.57
N SER A 21 -5.63 29.14 15.07
CA SER A 21 -4.19 29.15 14.95
C SER A 21 -3.71 27.98 15.78
N ALA A 22 -3.19 26.92 15.15
CA ALA A 22 -2.39 25.94 15.86
C ALA A 22 -1.29 26.74 16.58
N GLN A 23 -1.39 26.80 17.90
CA GLN A 23 -0.39 27.47 18.72
C GLN A 23 0.86 26.61 18.59
N ALA A 24 1.99 27.20 18.21
CA ALA A 24 3.22 26.45 18.01
C ALA A 24 3.53 25.67 19.31
N GLY A 25 3.46 24.34 19.23
CA GLY A 25 3.81 23.46 20.33
C GLY A 25 5.26 23.69 20.74
N THR A 26 5.53 23.71 22.05
CA THR A 26 6.90 23.87 22.56
C THR A 26 7.42 22.51 23.00
N ILE A 27 8.50 22.03 22.37
CA ILE A 27 9.23 20.85 22.84
C ILE A 27 10.33 21.33 23.77
N SER A 28 10.42 20.78 24.99
CA SER A 28 11.46 21.14 25.95
C SER A 28 12.42 19.98 26.21
N ARG A 29 13.70 20.28 26.42
CA ARG A 29 14.75 19.28 26.69
C ARG A 29 15.49 19.66 27.95
N THR A 30 15.73 18.68 28.81
CA THR A 30 16.64 18.82 29.96
C THR A 30 17.89 18.00 29.74
N TYR A 31 18.99 18.37 30.41
CA TYR A 31 20.29 17.74 30.24
C TYR A 31 20.89 17.34 31.59
N THR A 32 21.64 16.25 31.61
CA THR A 32 22.47 15.84 32.75
C THR A 32 23.61 16.84 32.95
N ALA A 33 24.32 16.74 34.09
CA ALA A 33 25.52 17.54 34.33
C ALA A 33 26.63 17.31 33.29
N LEU A 34 26.58 16.19 32.56
CA LEU A 34 27.51 15.84 31.48
C LEU A 34 27.00 16.28 30.09
N GLY A 35 25.89 17.02 30.01
CA GLY A 35 25.31 17.51 28.75
C GLY A 35 24.55 16.46 27.95
N GLN A 36 24.27 15.29 28.52
CA GLN A 36 23.46 14.25 27.87
C GLN A 36 21.98 14.56 28.06
N VAL A 37 21.12 14.21 27.10
CA VAL A 37 19.67 14.49 27.21
C VAL A 37 19.08 13.69 28.38
N ALA A 38 18.49 14.34 29.37
CA ALA A 38 17.86 13.69 30.53
C ALA A 38 16.35 13.50 30.35
N SER A 39 15.68 14.44 29.69
CA SER A 39 14.28 14.31 29.32
C SER A 39 13.95 15.11 28.06
N ILE A 40 12.93 14.65 27.34
CA ILE A 40 12.25 15.37 26.26
C ILE A 40 10.77 15.45 26.63
N ASP A 41 10.26 16.66 26.78
CA ASP A 41 8.84 16.97 26.98
C ASP A 41 8.25 17.37 25.63
N GLY A 42 7.16 16.72 25.23
CA GLY A 42 6.58 16.93 23.92
C GLY A 42 5.76 18.21 23.86
N ALA A 43 5.05 18.38 22.74
CA ALA A 43 4.34 19.62 22.44
C ALA A 43 2.97 19.73 23.11
N ARG A 44 2.41 18.61 23.59
CA ARG A 44 1.02 18.56 24.06
C ARG A 44 0.91 19.03 25.51
N THR A 45 -0.17 19.74 25.80
CA THR A 45 -0.44 20.27 27.15
C THR A 45 -1.59 19.55 27.85
N ASP A 46 -2.35 18.73 27.11
CA ASP A 46 -3.48 17.94 27.63
C ASP A 46 -3.04 16.63 28.32
N VAL A 47 -1.82 16.18 28.06
CA VAL A 47 -1.21 14.97 28.59
C VAL A 47 0.24 15.21 29.02
N ASN A 48 0.78 14.37 29.90
CA ASN A 48 2.21 14.35 30.20
C ASN A 48 2.93 13.48 29.16
N ASP A 49 3.53 14.10 28.14
CA ASP A 49 4.21 13.43 27.01
C ASP A 49 5.74 13.38 27.17
N VAL A 50 6.23 13.29 28.42
CA VAL A 50 7.66 13.29 28.75
C VAL A 50 8.31 11.92 28.54
N THR A 51 9.39 11.88 27.76
CA THR A 51 10.33 10.75 27.70
C THR A 51 11.58 11.05 28.52
N GLN A 52 12.02 10.08 29.33
CA GLN A 52 13.18 10.19 30.22
C GLN A 52 14.30 9.23 29.83
N TYR A 53 15.53 9.66 30.07
CA TYR A 53 16.75 8.92 29.77
C TYR A 53 17.63 8.84 31.01
N ALA A 54 18.19 7.67 31.28
CA ALA A 54 19.18 7.50 32.35
C ALA A 54 20.48 6.90 31.81
N TYR A 55 21.57 7.24 32.49
CA TYR A 55 22.92 6.86 32.11
C TYR A 55 23.67 6.26 33.30
N ASP A 56 24.62 5.38 33.03
CA ASP A 56 25.57 4.94 34.05
C ASP A 56 26.68 5.98 34.29
N ALA A 57 27.60 5.68 35.21
CA ALA A 57 28.73 6.57 35.53
C ALA A 57 29.75 6.71 34.38
N GLN A 58 29.71 5.82 33.38
CA GLN A 58 30.55 5.86 32.18
C GLN A 58 29.85 6.63 31.05
N GLY A 59 28.59 7.03 31.23
CA GLY A 59 27.79 7.76 30.25
C GLY A 59 27.05 6.85 29.27
N ASN A 60 27.03 5.53 29.47
CA ASN A 60 26.23 4.64 28.62
C ASN A 60 24.75 4.80 28.95
N LEU A 61 23.88 4.84 27.93
CA LEU A 61 22.43 4.93 28.09
C LEU A 61 21.90 3.61 28.68
N THR A 62 21.40 3.63 29.90
CA THR A 62 20.92 2.44 30.62
C THR A 62 19.41 2.27 30.59
N THR A 63 18.64 3.36 30.52
CA THR A 63 17.18 3.28 30.43
C THR A 63 16.59 4.35 29.54
N VAL A 64 15.53 3.98 28.81
CA VAL A 64 14.61 4.91 28.15
C VAL A 64 13.21 4.65 28.69
N THR A 65 12.58 5.66 29.29
CA THR A 65 11.21 5.59 29.80
C THR A 65 10.33 6.53 28.99
N ASN A 66 9.37 5.98 28.24
CA ASN A 66 8.47 6.81 27.45
C ASN A 66 7.37 7.46 28.30
N ALA A 67 6.54 8.29 27.67
CA ALA A 67 5.47 9.04 28.34
C ALA A 67 4.41 8.20 29.05
N LEU A 68 4.27 6.90 28.73
CA LEU A 68 3.38 5.97 29.43
C LEU A 68 4.08 5.23 30.57
N GLY A 69 5.33 5.55 30.87
CA GLY A 69 6.14 4.87 31.88
C GLY A 69 6.68 3.51 31.42
N GLN A 70 6.62 3.20 30.13
CA GLN A 70 7.15 1.95 29.58
C GLN A 70 8.67 2.08 29.46
N VAL A 71 9.40 1.07 29.94
CA VAL A 71 10.86 1.13 30.11
C VAL A 71 11.56 0.16 29.19
N TYR A 72 12.51 0.67 28.40
CA TYR A 72 13.57 -0.13 27.80
C TYR A 72 14.81 -0.05 28.70
N ALA A 73 15.36 -1.19 29.07
CA ALA A 73 16.57 -1.28 29.88
C ALA A 73 17.72 -1.86 29.05
N LEU A 74 18.85 -1.17 29.02
CA LEU A 74 20.07 -1.54 28.32
C LEU A 74 21.14 -1.90 29.36
N ALA A 75 21.82 -3.03 29.16
CA ALA A 75 22.78 -3.54 30.13
C ALA A 75 23.92 -4.32 29.45
N SER A 76 24.88 -4.72 30.30
CA SER A 76 26.03 -5.54 29.90
C SER A 76 26.82 -4.90 28.76
N PHE A 77 27.28 -3.67 28.95
CA PHE A 77 28.01 -2.95 27.92
C PHE A 77 29.40 -3.56 27.69
N ASP A 78 29.81 -3.65 26.43
CA ASP A 78 31.20 -3.99 26.09
C ASP A 78 32.15 -2.81 26.31
N SER A 79 33.44 -2.98 26.03
CA SER A 79 34.44 -1.92 26.20
C SER A 79 34.25 -0.71 25.27
N TYR A 80 33.42 -0.83 24.24
CA TYR A 80 33.07 0.23 23.30
C TYR A 80 31.78 0.95 23.69
N GLY A 81 31.10 0.53 24.76
CA GLY A 81 29.81 1.09 25.18
C GLY A 81 28.62 0.52 24.40
N ASN A 82 28.79 -0.60 23.68
CA ASN A 82 27.67 -1.25 23.01
C ASN A 82 26.90 -2.14 23.99
N PRO A 83 25.56 -2.07 24.06
CA PRO A 83 24.76 -2.91 24.95
C PRO A 83 24.75 -4.36 24.49
N GLN A 84 24.99 -5.33 25.38
CA GLN A 84 24.84 -6.76 25.07
C GLN A 84 23.49 -7.34 25.49
N SER A 85 22.69 -6.58 26.23
CA SER A 85 21.32 -6.93 26.60
C SER A 85 20.41 -5.72 26.49
N ILE A 86 19.24 -5.92 25.87
CA ILE A 86 18.14 -4.95 25.82
C ILE A 86 16.88 -5.66 26.29
N THR A 87 16.29 -5.21 27.40
CA THR A 87 14.99 -5.68 27.89
C THR A 87 13.92 -4.66 27.51
N ASP A 88 12.91 -5.12 26.79
CA ASP A 88 11.78 -4.28 26.39
C ASP A 88 10.75 -4.10 27.53
N PRO A 89 9.73 -3.23 27.35
CA PRO A 89 8.68 -3.05 28.35
C PRO A 89 7.83 -4.29 28.66
N ASN A 90 7.83 -5.30 27.78
CA ASN A 90 7.16 -6.59 28.00
C ASN A 90 8.02 -7.55 28.84
N GLY A 91 9.25 -7.15 29.21
CA GLY A 91 10.21 -8.01 29.91
C GLY A 91 10.93 -8.99 28.99
N VAL A 92 10.79 -8.85 27.66
CA VAL A 92 11.49 -9.67 26.68
C VAL A 92 12.92 -9.16 26.54
N MET A 93 13.88 -10.04 26.80
CA MET A 93 15.30 -9.74 26.65
C MET A 93 15.80 -10.12 25.25
N THR A 94 16.39 -9.14 24.57
CA THR A 94 17.19 -9.32 23.37
C THR A 94 18.67 -9.35 23.76
N THR A 95 19.36 -10.44 23.43
CA THR A 95 20.82 -10.55 23.64
C THR A 95 21.55 -10.20 22.35
N LEU A 96 22.56 -9.34 22.46
CA LEU A 96 23.38 -8.86 21.36
C LEU A 96 24.83 -9.31 21.58
N SER A 97 25.49 -9.76 20.52
CA SER A 97 26.94 -9.96 20.52
C SER A 97 27.58 -9.15 19.40
N TYR A 98 28.83 -8.77 19.60
CA TYR A 98 29.57 -7.95 18.67
C TYR A 98 30.88 -8.63 18.26
N THR A 99 31.32 -8.36 17.05
CA THR A 99 32.68 -8.64 16.59
C THR A 99 33.70 -7.85 17.42
N PRO A 100 34.98 -8.24 17.43
CA PRO A 100 36.02 -7.45 18.10
C PRO A 100 36.12 -5.98 17.65
N GLN A 101 35.63 -5.67 16.44
CA GLN A 101 35.57 -4.33 15.86
C GLN A 101 34.32 -3.53 16.27
N GLY A 102 33.39 -4.13 17.02
CA GLY A 102 32.15 -3.49 17.49
C GLY A 102 30.94 -3.64 16.55
N TRP A 103 31.05 -4.39 15.45
CA TRP A 103 29.89 -4.66 14.58
C TRP A 103 29.00 -5.76 15.17
N LEU A 104 27.68 -5.62 15.05
CA LEU A 104 26.71 -6.59 15.57
C LEU A 104 26.93 -7.97 14.91
N ALA A 105 27.33 -8.98 15.68
CA ALA A 105 27.60 -10.35 15.23
C ALA A 105 26.40 -11.28 15.39
N SER A 106 25.59 -11.09 16.44
CA SER A 106 24.35 -11.85 16.60
C SER A 106 23.29 -11.09 17.39
N LEU A 107 22.04 -11.42 17.10
CA LEU A 107 20.86 -10.98 17.84
C LEU A 107 20.04 -12.20 18.23
N THR A 108 19.70 -12.34 19.51
CA THR A 108 18.91 -13.48 20.04
C THR A 108 17.68 -13.00 20.80
N ILE A 109 16.50 -13.45 20.39
CA ILE A 109 15.21 -13.22 21.07
C ILE A 109 14.50 -14.57 21.24
N ASP A 110 14.07 -14.90 22.46
CA ASP A 110 13.29 -16.12 22.75
C ASP A 110 13.87 -17.38 22.04
N SER A 111 15.15 -17.66 22.35
CA SER A 111 16.00 -18.71 21.76
C SER A 111 16.33 -18.61 20.25
N SER A 112 15.73 -17.68 19.52
CA SER A 112 15.93 -17.51 18.08
C SER A 112 17.09 -16.56 17.80
N THR A 113 18.13 -17.06 17.16
CA THR A 113 19.36 -16.29 16.90
C THR A 113 19.50 -15.97 15.42
N THR A 114 19.69 -14.70 15.10
CA THR A 114 20.15 -14.24 13.77
C THR A 114 21.62 -13.87 13.87
N GLN A 115 22.42 -14.33 12.90
CA GLN A 115 23.87 -14.12 12.86
C GLN A 115 24.25 -13.25 11.65
N TYR A 116 25.24 -12.39 11.86
CA TYR A 116 25.78 -11.47 10.87
C TYR A 116 27.28 -11.71 10.74
N ALA A 117 27.73 -11.98 9.51
CA ALA A 117 29.14 -12.15 9.21
C ALA A 117 29.63 -10.97 8.37
N TYR A 118 30.84 -10.50 8.65
CA TYR A 118 31.46 -9.35 7.97
C TYR A 118 32.82 -9.72 7.39
N ASN A 119 33.31 -8.93 6.44
CA ASN A 119 34.71 -8.95 6.04
C ASN A 119 35.58 -8.14 7.05
N GLU A 120 36.89 -8.08 6.80
CA GLU A 120 37.85 -7.39 7.69
C GLU A 120 37.62 -5.88 7.82
N VAL A 121 36.86 -5.27 6.90
CA VAL A 121 36.59 -3.81 6.87
C VAL A 121 35.14 -3.46 7.25
N GLY A 122 34.30 -4.44 7.57
CA GLY A 122 32.95 -4.25 8.11
C GLY A 122 31.82 -4.32 7.11
N ASP A 123 32.07 -4.76 5.87
CA ASP A 123 30.99 -5.03 4.93
C ASP A 123 30.28 -6.35 5.30
N LEU A 124 28.95 -6.33 5.33
CA LEU A 124 28.12 -7.47 5.71
C LEU A 124 28.18 -8.55 4.63
N LEU A 125 28.82 -9.68 4.89
CA LEU A 125 28.96 -10.80 3.95
C LEU A 125 27.78 -11.77 3.97
N GLN A 126 27.16 -11.99 5.12
CA GLN A 126 26.09 -12.98 5.26
C GLN A 126 25.17 -12.64 6.44
N VAL A 127 23.87 -12.83 6.24
CA VAL A 127 22.91 -12.94 7.34
C VAL A 127 22.36 -14.35 7.38
N THR A 128 22.35 -14.95 8.57
CA THR A 128 21.81 -16.30 8.82
C THR A 128 20.70 -16.23 9.84
N THR A 129 19.50 -16.66 9.50
CA THR A 129 18.33 -16.68 10.37
C THR A 129 18.32 -17.92 11.28
N ALA A 130 17.43 -17.94 12.27
CA ALA A 130 17.39 -18.99 13.30
C ALA A 130 17.05 -20.40 12.77
N ASP A 131 16.45 -20.50 11.59
CA ASP A 131 16.19 -21.74 10.85
C ASP A 131 17.40 -22.19 9.98
N GLY A 132 18.51 -21.46 10.03
CA GLY A 132 19.74 -21.70 9.28
C GLY A 132 19.70 -21.21 7.83
N ASN A 133 18.61 -20.58 7.39
CA ASN A 133 18.54 -19.95 6.07
C ASN A 133 19.47 -18.74 6.00
N TRP A 134 20.01 -18.46 4.82
CA TRP A 134 20.98 -17.37 4.68
C TRP A 134 20.89 -16.65 3.33
N VAL A 135 21.32 -15.40 3.37
CA VAL A 135 21.58 -14.54 2.22
C VAL A 135 23.01 -14.02 2.35
N LYS A 136 23.75 -14.09 1.24
CA LYS A 136 25.13 -13.58 1.10
C LYS A 136 25.18 -12.34 0.24
N TYR A 137 26.14 -11.48 0.53
CA TYR A 137 26.42 -10.27 -0.21
C TYR A 137 27.85 -10.31 -0.75
N SER A 138 28.08 -9.61 -1.86
CA SER A 138 29.40 -9.48 -2.48
C SER A 138 29.62 -8.04 -2.87
N TYR A 139 30.85 -7.56 -2.67
CA TYR A 139 31.26 -6.18 -2.88
C TYR A 139 32.42 -6.10 -3.87
N ASP A 140 32.53 -4.99 -4.58
CA ASP A 140 33.75 -4.67 -5.33
C ASP A 140 34.83 -4.06 -4.42
N ASP A 141 36.01 -3.78 -4.99
CA ASP A 141 37.14 -3.19 -4.26
C ASP A 141 36.83 -1.78 -3.69
N ALA A 142 35.82 -1.11 -4.24
CA ALA A 142 35.32 0.17 -3.74
C ALA A 142 34.22 0.00 -2.66
N ARG A 143 34.02 -1.23 -2.14
CA ARG A 143 33.04 -1.59 -1.12
C ARG A 143 31.59 -1.36 -1.53
N ARG A 144 31.29 -1.40 -2.84
CA ARG A 144 29.94 -1.25 -3.37
C ARG A 144 29.31 -2.62 -3.61
N LEU A 145 28.03 -2.79 -3.29
CA LEU A 145 27.33 -4.06 -3.45
C LEU A 145 27.23 -4.44 -4.94
N ILE A 146 27.76 -5.61 -5.31
CA ILE A 146 27.76 -6.17 -6.67
C ILE A 146 27.03 -7.50 -6.79
N GLY A 147 26.60 -8.10 -5.69
CA GLY A 147 25.77 -9.29 -5.77
C GLY A 147 25.10 -9.73 -4.48
N VAL A 148 23.99 -10.43 -4.64
CA VAL A 148 23.22 -11.07 -3.58
C VAL A 148 23.00 -12.53 -3.96
N ARG A 149 23.16 -13.46 -3.01
CA ARG A 149 22.96 -14.89 -3.25
C ARG A 149 22.21 -15.54 -2.09
N ASN A 150 21.20 -16.35 -2.38
CA ASN A 150 20.48 -17.09 -1.34
C ASN A 150 21.02 -18.53 -1.19
N ARG A 151 20.49 -19.24 -0.19
CA ARG A 151 20.87 -20.62 0.12
C ARG A 151 20.48 -21.65 -0.94
N LEU A 152 19.55 -21.34 -1.85
CA LEU A 152 19.23 -22.19 -3.01
C LEU A 152 20.29 -22.08 -4.11
N GLY A 153 21.20 -21.12 -4.01
CA GLY A 153 22.26 -20.88 -5.00
C GLY A 153 21.90 -19.84 -6.05
N GLU A 154 20.66 -19.34 -6.04
CA GLU A 154 20.15 -18.26 -6.89
C GLU A 154 20.84 -16.93 -6.55
N SER A 155 21.06 -16.07 -7.55
CA SER A 155 21.76 -14.80 -7.34
C SER A 155 21.19 -13.63 -8.13
N ILE A 156 21.42 -12.43 -7.60
CA ILE A 156 21.29 -11.16 -8.31
C ILE A 156 22.69 -10.58 -8.45
N ASN A 157 23.08 -10.19 -9.66
CA ASN A 157 24.41 -9.63 -9.96
C ASN A 157 24.26 -8.23 -10.53
N TYR A 158 24.98 -7.26 -9.94
CA TYR A 158 24.99 -5.87 -10.40
C TYR A 158 26.25 -5.57 -11.20
N THR A 159 26.11 -4.78 -12.25
CA THR A 159 27.22 -4.10 -12.93
C THR A 159 27.15 -2.63 -12.57
N LEU A 160 28.25 -2.10 -12.05
CA LEU A 160 28.35 -0.69 -11.65
C LEU A 160 29.24 0.06 -12.63
N ASP A 161 28.93 1.33 -12.89
CA ASP A 161 29.88 2.25 -13.52
C ASP A 161 30.93 2.77 -12.49
N PRO A 162 31.91 3.60 -12.90
CA PRO A 162 32.87 4.19 -11.96
C PRO A 162 32.25 5.08 -10.87
N MET A 163 31.07 5.67 -11.09
CA MET A 163 30.35 6.48 -10.10
C MET A 163 29.51 5.63 -9.12
N GLY A 164 29.33 4.33 -9.40
CA GLY A 164 28.57 3.40 -8.57
C GLY A 164 27.13 3.20 -9.03
N ASN A 165 26.74 3.79 -10.17
CA ASN A 165 25.41 3.61 -10.70
C ASN A 165 25.24 2.19 -11.26
N ARG A 166 24.12 1.55 -10.96
CA ARG A 166 23.80 0.18 -11.41
C ARG A 166 23.40 0.17 -12.88
N THR A 167 24.35 -0.06 -13.79
CA THR A 167 24.13 -0.09 -15.24
C THR A 167 23.50 -1.39 -15.73
N ALA A 168 23.63 -2.49 -14.98
CA ALA A 168 22.91 -3.72 -15.27
C ALA A 168 22.61 -4.51 -13.99
N GLU A 169 21.53 -5.27 -14.05
CA GLU A 169 21.11 -6.21 -13.03
C GLU A 169 20.71 -7.53 -13.69
N ARG A 170 21.27 -8.64 -13.20
CA ARG A 170 21.04 -9.98 -13.75
C ARG A 170 20.65 -10.92 -12.63
N THR A 171 19.44 -11.45 -12.70
CA THR A 171 18.99 -12.51 -11.82
C THR A 171 19.29 -13.85 -12.46
N LYS A 172 19.88 -14.75 -11.68
CA LYS A 172 20.32 -16.06 -12.12
C LYS A 172 19.71 -17.16 -11.28
N ASP A 173 19.38 -18.26 -11.94
CA ASP A 173 19.03 -19.51 -11.26
C ASP A 173 20.27 -20.16 -10.61
N ALA A 174 20.05 -21.27 -9.90
CA ALA A 174 21.11 -22.03 -9.25
C ALA A 174 22.15 -22.61 -10.22
N ASN A 175 21.81 -22.75 -11.51
CA ASN A 175 22.70 -23.24 -12.57
C ASN A 175 23.50 -22.08 -13.24
N GLY A 176 23.21 -20.83 -12.89
CA GLY A 176 23.84 -19.64 -13.45
C GLY A 176 23.18 -19.08 -14.72
N ALA A 177 22.02 -19.63 -15.14
CA ALA A 177 21.26 -19.12 -16.28
C ALA A 177 20.59 -17.79 -15.91
N VAL A 178 20.68 -16.79 -16.78
CA VAL A 178 20.01 -15.50 -16.57
C VAL A 178 18.52 -15.66 -16.86
N VAL A 179 17.72 -15.53 -15.81
CA VAL A 179 16.26 -15.63 -15.87
C VAL A 179 15.59 -14.27 -15.90
N HIS A 180 16.30 -13.21 -15.50
CA HIS A 180 15.84 -11.84 -15.59
C HIS A 180 16.99 -10.86 -15.81
N LEU A 181 16.75 -9.82 -16.62
CA LEU A 181 17.74 -8.82 -17.00
C LEU A 181 17.15 -7.42 -17.13
N GLN A 182 17.72 -6.46 -16.40
CA GLN A 182 17.47 -5.04 -16.63
C GLN A 182 18.78 -4.29 -16.85
N ARG A 183 18.76 -3.28 -17.73
CA ARG A 183 19.87 -2.37 -17.98
C ARG A 183 19.44 -0.92 -17.74
N ARG A 184 20.39 -0.10 -17.31
CA ARG A 184 20.21 1.33 -17.05
C ARG A 184 21.35 2.11 -17.69
N VAL A 185 21.06 3.31 -18.18
CA VAL A 185 22.06 4.24 -18.70
C VAL A 185 21.94 5.54 -17.95
N PHE A 186 23.09 6.05 -17.52
CA PHE A 186 23.22 7.31 -16.80
C PHE A 186 23.99 8.30 -17.66
N ASP A 187 23.76 9.59 -17.45
CA ASP A 187 24.58 10.64 -18.02
C ASP A 187 25.84 10.92 -17.16
N GLU A 188 26.62 11.93 -17.57
CA GLU A 188 27.87 12.33 -16.89
C GLU A 188 27.66 12.90 -15.48
N LEU A 189 26.41 13.21 -15.10
CA LEU A 189 26.04 13.67 -13.75
C LEU A 189 25.48 12.52 -12.89
N GLY A 190 25.44 11.29 -13.42
CA GLY A 190 24.85 10.13 -12.73
C GLY A 190 23.32 10.11 -12.75
N ARG A 191 22.66 10.91 -13.60
CA ARG A 191 21.20 10.94 -13.73
C ARG A 191 20.74 9.84 -14.68
N LEU A 192 19.67 9.13 -14.34
CA LEU A 192 19.14 8.01 -15.12
C LEU A 192 18.47 8.53 -16.40
N ILE A 193 19.04 8.28 -17.58
CA ILE A 193 18.47 8.73 -18.86
C ILE A 193 17.75 7.61 -19.62
N ARG A 194 17.99 6.34 -19.28
CA ARG A 194 17.35 5.20 -19.94
C ARG A 194 17.24 3.98 -19.05
N VAL A 195 16.10 3.31 -19.11
CA VAL A 195 15.92 1.93 -18.63
C VAL A 195 15.61 1.05 -19.83
N VAL A 196 16.32 -0.07 -19.94
CA VAL A 196 16.16 -1.03 -21.04
C VAL A 196 15.89 -2.40 -20.42
N GLY A 197 14.73 -2.96 -20.72
CA GLY A 197 14.40 -4.32 -20.29
C GLY A 197 15.07 -5.39 -21.15
N ALA A 198 14.75 -6.64 -20.90
CA ALA A 198 15.38 -7.77 -21.57
C ALA A 198 15.06 -7.82 -23.07
N GLY A 199 13.82 -7.50 -23.46
CA GLY A 199 13.36 -7.39 -24.85
C GLY A 199 13.75 -6.10 -25.60
N ASP A 200 14.68 -5.31 -25.07
CA ASP A 200 15.13 -4.01 -25.61
C ASP A 200 14.07 -2.89 -25.62
N GLN A 201 12.89 -3.13 -25.02
CA GLN A 201 11.94 -2.05 -24.70
C GLN A 201 12.63 -1.00 -23.83
N THR A 202 12.52 0.25 -24.26
CA THR A 202 13.38 1.33 -23.80
C THR A 202 12.53 2.50 -23.30
N GLN A 203 12.57 2.75 -22.00
CA GLN A 203 12.03 3.96 -21.39
C GLN A 203 13.14 5.03 -21.29
N ARG A 204 12.81 6.29 -21.57
CA ARG A 204 13.77 7.39 -21.62
C ARG A 204 13.35 8.55 -20.74
N TYR A 205 14.30 9.12 -20.03
CA TYR A 205 14.10 10.30 -19.20
C TYR A 205 14.87 11.49 -19.76
N GLY A 206 14.32 12.69 -19.58
CA GLY A 206 14.96 13.93 -19.96
C GLY A 206 14.97 14.89 -18.78
N TYR A 207 16.05 15.67 -18.65
CA TYR A 207 16.26 16.59 -17.55
C TYR A 207 16.42 18.03 -18.06
N ASP A 208 15.97 18.99 -17.27
CA ASP A 208 16.24 20.41 -17.53
C ASP A 208 17.66 20.80 -17.05
N LEU A 209 17.98 22.09 -17.14
CA LEU A 209 19.29 22.64 -16.73
C LEU A 209 19.49 22.70 -15.21
N ASN A 210 18.42 22.49 -14.43
CA ASN A 210 18.43 22.47 -12.97
C ASN A 210 18.38 21.04 -12.40
N ASP A 211 18.64 20.03 -13.24
CA ASP A 211 18.59 18.60 -12.90
C ASP A 211 17.20 18.05 -12.57
N ASN A 212 16.13 18.78 -12.89
CA ASN A 212 14.77 18.27 -12.71
C ASN A 212 14.39 17.34 -13.87
N GLN A 213 13.70 16.23 -13.59
CA GLN A 213 13.20 15.31 -14.62
C GLN A 213 12.05 15.97 -15.43
N SER A 214 12.38 16.65 -16.52
CA SER A 214 11.43 17.33 -17.40
C SER A 214 10.58 16.42 -18.29
N SER A 215 10.98 15.16 -18.49
CA SER A 215 10.18 14.23 -19.29
C SER A 215 10.42 12.76 -18.99
N ASP A 216 9.40 11.97 -19.21
CA ASP A 216 9.42 10.50 -19.26
C ASP A 216 8.80 10.05 -20.59
N THR A 217 9.46 9.15 -21.30
CA THR A 217 9.01 8.62 -22.60
C THR A 217 8.98 7.11 -22.55
N THR A 218 7.79 6.54 -22.73
CA THR A 218 7.59 5.09 -22.73
C THR A 218 8.22 4.42 -23.97
N PRO A 219 8.40 3.09 -23.97
CA PRO A 219 8.87 2.36 -25.14
C PRO A 219 8.04 2.55 -26.42
N ARG A 220 6.72 2.78 -26.30
CA ARG A 220 5.85 3.14 -27.44
C ARG A 220 5.97 4.61 -27.88
N ASN A 221 6.94 5.37 -27.36
CA ASN A 221 7.18 6.79 -27.61
C ASN A 221 6.08 7.73 -27.08
N ASN A 222 5.30 7.31 -26.08
CA ASN A 222 4.35 8.18 -25.40
C ASN A 222 5.12 9.05 -24.40
N LYS A 223 5.05 10.37 -24.52
CA LYS A 223 5.86 11.31 -23.74
C LYS A 223 5.01 12.08 -22.73
N THR A 224 5.33 11.93 -21.45
CA THR A 224 4.88 12.80 -20.36
C THR A 224 5.93 13.89 -20.14
N GLN A 225 5.50 15.14 -19.97
CA GLN A 225 6.38 16.28 -19.76
C GLN A 225 6.03 16.99 -18.45
N GLN A 226 7.05 17.50 -17.76
CA GLN A 226 6.91 18.24 -16.53
C GLN A 226 7.54 19.62 -16.70
N ALA A 227 6.89 20.63 -16.13
CA ALA A 227 7.47 21.96 -15.98
C ALA A 227 7.60 22.28 -14.49
N PHE A 228 8.67 23.00 -14.15
CA PHE A 228 9.01 23.34 -12.79
C PHE A 228 8.87 24.84 -12.57
N ASP A 229 8.51 25.25 -11.36
CA ASP A 229 8.59 26.64 -10.96
C ASP A 229 10.03 27.04 -10.61
N ALA A 230 10.24 28.30 -10.21
CA ALA A 230 11.57 28.81 -9.87
C ALA A 230 12.21 28.15 -8.63
N LEU A 231 11.45 27.37 -7.87
CA LEU A 231 11.90 26.59 -6.70
C LEU A 231 12.05 25.10 -7.04
N ASN A 232 12.08 24.72 -8.32
CA ASN A 232 12.21 23.34 -8.79
C ASN A 232 11.03 22.42 -8.37
N ARG A 233 9.85 22.98 -8.12
CA ARG A 233 8.64 22.20 -7.81
C ARG A 233 7.81 22.00 -9.07
N VAL A 234 7.20 20.83 -9.26
CA VAL A 234 6.38 20.52 -10.45
C VAL A 234 5.17 21.44 -10.51
N SER A 235 5.16 22.40 -11.43
CA SER A 235 4.03 23.32 -11.61
C SER A 235 3.01 22.81 -12.63
N LYS A 236 3.44 21.95 -13.56
CA LYS A 236 2.62 21.46 -14.66
C LYS A 236 3.09 20.10 -15.13
N ILE A 237 2.16 19.21 -15.42
CA ILE A 237 2.37 17.92 -16.08
C ILE A 237 1.54 17.92 -17.36
N VAL A 238 2.15 17.55 -18.48
CA VAL A 238 1.48 17.36 -19.78
C VAL A 238 1.59 15.89 -20.13
N ASP A 239 0.46 15.22 -20.22
CA ASP A 239 0.39 13.80 -20.58
C ASP A 239 0.57 13.59 -22.10
N PRO A 240 0.81 12.34 -22.55
CA PRO A 240 0.95 12.00 -23.97
C PRO A 240 -0.23 12.43 -24.87
N LEU A 241 -1.44 12.52 -24.33
CA LEU A 241 -2.65 12.98 -25.04
C LEU A 241 -2.86 14.51 -24.94
N GLN A 242 -1.85 15.25 -24.46
CA GLN A 242 -1.84 16.69 -24.25
C GLN A 242 -2.78 17.18 -23.15
N GLY A 243 -3.27 16.28 -22.29
CA GLY A 243 -3.97 16.66 -21.07
C GLY A 243 -3.01 17.36 -20.11
N VAL A 244 -3.51 18.39 -19.42
CA VAL A 244 -2.69 19.23 -18.54
C VAL A 244 -3.15 19.08 -17.11
N THR A 245 -2.25 18.62 -16.24
CA THR A 245 -2.42 18.75 -14.80
C THR A 245 -1.59 19.94 -14.31
N ALA A 246 -2.19 20.87 -13.57
CA ALA A 246 -1.48 22.04 -13.04
C ALA A 246 -1.50 22.04 -11.50
N LEU A 247 -0.36 22.38 -10.89
CA LEU A 247 -0.20 22.43 -9.45
C LEU A 247 0.14 23.86 -8.99
N GLY A 248 -0.45 24.26 -7.87
CA GLY A 248 -0.10 25.49 -7.17
C GLY A 248 0.41 25.19 -5.77
N TYR A 249 1.32 26.03 -5.28
CA TYR A 249 1.98 25.85 -3.98
C TYR A 249 1.89 27.11 -3.12
N ASN A 250 1.99 26.95 -1.80
CA ASN A 250 2.25 28.07 -0.89
C ASN A 250 3.77 28.32 -0.73
N SER A 251 4.14 29.18 0.22
CA SER A 251 5.54 29.49 0.57
C SER A 251 6.27 28.35 1.27
N ASP A 252 5.54 27.36 1.82
CA ASP A 252 6.08 26.23 2.59
C ASP A 252 6.12 24.94 1.75
N ASP A 253 6.14 25.09 0.42
CA ASP A 253 6.18 24.01 -0.57
C ASP A 253 5.00 23.02 -0.52
N LYS A 254 3.88 23.39 0.10
CA LYS A 254 2.66 22.59 0.14
C LYS A 254 1.75 22.87 -1.06
N VAL A 255 1.25 21.81 -1.68
CA VAL A 255 0.30 21.89 -2.80
C VAL A 255 -1.02 22.49 -2.31
N THR A 256 -1.41 23.66 -2.80
CA THR A 256 -2.67 24.34 -2.46
C THR A 256 -3.75 24.17 -3.51
N LYS A 257 -3.36 23.77 -4.73
CA LYS A 257 -4.28 23.64 -5.86
C LYS A 257 -3.82 22.55 -6.81
N VAL A 258 -4.76 21.73 -7.25
CA VAL A 258 -4.57 20.78 -8.36
C VAL A 258 -5.68 21.02 -9.37
N VAL A 259 -5.33 21.20 -10.64
CA VAL A 259 -6.28 21.28 -11.76
C VAL A 259 -6.05 20.07 -12.65
N ASP A 260 -7.08 19.27 -12.86
CA ASP A 260 -7.00 18.09 -13.73
C ASP A 260 -7.10 18.47 -15.24
N PRO A 261 -6.87 17.52 -16.16
CA PRO A 261 -6.97 17.77 -17.60
C PRO A 261 -8.34 18.23 -18.12
N ARG A 262 -9.42 18.09 -17.34
CA ARG A 262 -10.76 18.61 -17.65
C ARG A 262 -10.99 20.01 -17.09
N GLY A 263 -10.07 20.54 -16.29
CA GLY A 263 -10.20 21.82 -15.59
C GLY A 263 -10.87 21.71 -14.21
N VAL A 264 -11.15 20.51 -13.73
CA VAL A 264 -11.68 20.27 -12.38
C VAL A 264 -10.60 20.66 -11.38
N THR A 265 -10.95 21.53 -10.42
CA THR A 265 -10.00 22.10 -9.48
C THR A 265 -10.25 21.59 -8.06
N THR A 266 -9.25 20.95 -7.47
CA THR A 266 -9.19 20.62 -6.04
C THR A 266 -8.31 21.64 -5.32
N LEU A 267 -8.76 22.12 -4.15
CA LEU A 267 -8.05 23.11 -3.35
C LEU A 267 -7.72 22.57 -1.95
N TYR A 268 -6.56 22.96 -1.44
CA TYR A 268 -6.09 22.65 -0.10
C TYR A 268 -5.68 23.92 0.63
N THR A 269 -5.99 24.00 1.91
CA THR A 269 -5.50 25.06 2.80
C THR A 269 -4.81 24.46 4.00
N TYR A 270 -3.80 25.17 4.49
CA TYR A 270 -2.92 24.71 5.57
C TYR A 270 -2.86 25.73 6.71
N ASP A 271 -2.56 25.26 7.92
CA ASP A 271 -2.15 26.12 9.03
C ASP A 271 -0.64 26.48 8.94
N SER A 272 -0.14 27.25 9.90
CA SER A 272 1.26 27.67 9.97
C SER A 272 2.25 26.55 10.31
N LEU A 273 1.77 25.38 10.75
CA LEU A 273 2.59 24.18 10.99
C LEU A 273 2.61 23.25 9.76
N GLY A 274 1.87 23.62 8.69
CA GLY A 274 1.78 22.83 7.47
C GLY A 274 0.74 21.71 7.53
N ASN A 275 -0.15 21.70 8.52
CA ASN A 275 -1.25 20.74 8.58
C ASN A 275 -2.39 21.16 7.67
N ARG A 276 -2.98 20.22 6.92
CA ARG A 276 -4.10 20.51 6.01
C ARG A 276 -5.38 20.74 6.80
N ILE A 277 -5.88 21.97 6.84
CA ILE A 277 -7.11 22.36 7.55
C ILE A 277 -8.37 22.34 6.66
N SER A 278 -8.22 22.32 5.33
CA SER A 278 -9.34 22.10 4.40
C SER A 278 -8.92 21.39 3.13
N SER A 279 -9.83 20.58 2.60
CA SER A 279 -9.79 19.99 1.26
C SER A 279 -11.12 20.29 0.57
N LYS A 280 -11.10 20.95 -0.58
CA LYS A 280 -12.28 21.24 -1.39
C LYS A 280 -12.14 20.55 -2.74
N SER A 281 -12.81 19.42 -2.88
CA SER A 281 -12.87 18.65 -4.11
C SER A 281 -14.26 18.74 -4.74
N PRO A 282 -14.39 19.00 -6.04
CA PRO A 282 -15.68 18.88 -6.72
C PRO A 282 -16.21 17.45 -6.71
N ASP A 283 -15.36 16.43 -6.62
CA ASP A 283 -15.76 15.02 -6.59
C ASP A 283 -16.33 14.62 -5.22
N GLY A 284 -15.54 14.82 -4.17
CA GLY A 284 -15.85 14.42 -2.78
C GLY A 284 -16.45 15.51 -1.87
N GLY A 285 -16.63 16.73 -2.39
CA GLY A 285 -17.10 17.88 -1.64
C GLY A 285 -16.02 18.54 -0.77
N THR A 286 -16.43 19.30 0.25
CA THR A 286 -15.51 20.04 1.15
C THR A 286 -15.38 19.33 2.49
N SER A 287 -14.15 19.05 2.89
CA SER A 287 -13.80 18.59 4.24
C SER A 287 -12.94 19.61 4.98
N THR A 288 -13.08 19.66 6.29
CA THR A 288 -12.28 20.50 7.20
C THR A 288 -11.65 19.67 8.32
N TYR A 289 -10.52 20.14 8.83
CA TYR A 289 -9.69 19.41 9.78
C TYR A 289 -9.16 20.36 10.86
N ALA A 290 -9.02 19.87 12.08
CA ALA A 290 -8.36 20.57 13.19
C ALA A 290 -7.36 19.63 13.87
N TYR A 291 -6.25 20.21 14.33
CA TYR A 291 -5.11 19.49 14.89
C TYR A 291 -4.76 20.00 16.29
N ASP A 292 -4.14 19.16 17.10
CA ASP A 292 -3.49 19.57 18.36
C ASP A 292 -2.07 20.11 18.11
N GLU A 293 -1.38 20.49 19.18
CA GLU A 293 -0.03 21.05 19.17
C GLU A 293 1.05 20.06 18.71
N ALA A 294 0.76 18.75 18.75
CA ALA A 294 1.62 17.69 18.22
C ALA A 294 1.23 17.26 16.79
N ASN A 295 0.42 18.06 16.09
CA ASN A 295 -0.07 17.81 14.74
C ASN A 295 -0.96 16.55 14.62
N ASN A 296 -1.54 16.06 15.71
CA ASN A 296 -2.52 14.98 15.63
C ASN A 296 -3.87 15.54 15.18
N LEU A 297 -4.53 14.87 14.23
CA LEU A 297 -5.87 15.24 13.79
C LEU A 297 -6.87 15.00 14.92
N ILE A 298 -7.42 16.04 15.55
CA ILE A 298 -8.39 15.92 16.66
C ILE A 298 -9.85 16.03 16.21
N ARG A 299 -10.11 16.62 15.03
CA ARG A 299 -11.46 16.72 14.47
C ARG A 299 -11.44 16.80 12.96
N SER A 300 -12.36 16.10 12.31
CA SER A 300 -12.69 16.29 10.90
C SER A 300 -14.18 16.52 10.70
N THR A 301 -14.54 17.25 9.65
CA THR A 301 -15.93 17.36 9.17
C THR A 301 -15.94 17.09 7.68
N ASP A 302 -16.77 16.13 7.24
CA ASP A 302 -16.87 15.77 5.82
C ASP A 302 -17.88 16.64 5.05
N ALA A 303 -17.98 16.42 3.74
CA ALA A 303 -18.89 17.17 2.87
C ALA A 303 -20.38 16.95 3.15
N ARG A 304 -20.74 15.89 3.89
CA ARG A 304 -22.10 15.60 4.33
C ARG A 304 -22.42 16.30 5.66
N GLY A 305 -21.45 17.01 6.25
CA GLY A 305 -21.55 17.66 7.55
C GLY A 305 -21.32 16.71 8.72
N VAL A 306 -20.82 15.50 8.48
CA VAL A 306 -20.54 14.53 9.54
C VAL A 306 -19.26 14.92 10.25
N VAL A 307 -19.35 15.12 11.56
CA VAL A 307 -18.21 15.40 12.44
C VAL A 307 -17.64 14.09 12.99
N THR A 308 -16.33 13.94 12.88
CA THR A 308 -15.56 12.89 13.56
C THR A 308 -14.56 13.55 14.51
N GLU A 309 -14.51 13.07 15.74
CA GLU A 309 -13.54 13.51 16.76
C GLU A 309 -12.56 12.38 17.05
N TYR A 310 -11.31 12.73 17.30
CA TYR A 310 -10.22 11.79 17.51
C TYR A 310 -9.56 12.08 18.86
N ALA A 311 -9.11 11.04 19.54
CA ALA A 311 -8.35 11.17 20.78
C ALA A 311 -7.08 10.32 20.73
N TYR A 312 -6.03 10.78 21.41
CA TYR A 312 -4.70 10.17 21.39
C TYR A 312 -4.16 10.00 22.80
N ASP A 313 -3.38 8.95 23.03
CA ASP A 313 -2.62 8.79 24.28
C ASP A 313 -1.35 9.67 24.30
N ALA A 314 -0.57 9.61 25.37
CA ALA A 314 0.66 10.39 25.54
C ALA A 314 1.81 10.00 24.59
N LEU A 315 1.68 8.90 23.83
CA LEU A 315 2.60 8.54 22.74
C LEU A 315 2.05 8.93 21.37
N ASN A 316 1.01 9.76 21.33
CA ASN A 316 0.32 10.18 20.11
C ASN A 316 -0.29 9.02 19.31
N ARG A 317 -0.65 7.90 19.98
CA ARG A 317 -1.37 6.80 19.34
C ARG A 317 -2.86 7.04 19.42
N LEU A 318 -3.57 6.87 18.30
CA LEU A 318 -5.02 7.05 18.22
C LEU A 318 -5.73 6.05 19.14
N THR A 319 -6.48 6.54 20.13
CA THR A 319 -7.26 5.74 21.10
C THR A 319 -8.76 5.74 20.82
N SER A 320 -9.29 6.74 20.12
CA SER A 320 -10.72 6.74 19.75
C SER A 320 -11.03 7.52 18.47
N LYS A 321 -12.10 7.09 17.79
CA LYS A 321 -12.84 7.90 16.80
C LYS A 321 -14.29 7.99 17.25
N SER A 322 -14.80 9.19 17.45
CA SER A 322 -16.17 9.42 17.92
C SER A 322 -16.99 10.16 16.86
N TYR A 323 -18.25 9.77 16.70
CA TYR A 323 -19.23 10.40 15.82
C TYR A 323 -20.33 11.02 16.69
N PRO A 324 -20.23 12.31 17.09
CA PRO A 324 -21.16 12.90 18.07
C PRO A 324 -22.64 12.80 17.68
N ALA A 325 -22.94 12.91 16.37
CA ALA A 325 -24.30 12.75 15.84
C ALA A 325 -24.78 11.28 15.78
N THR A 326 -23.87 10.32 15.90
CA THR A 326 -24.19 8.88 15.84
C THR A 326 -23.25 8.08 16.77
N PRO A 327 -23.35 8.22 18.11
CA PRO A 327 -22.39 7.61 19.04
C PRO A 327 -22.33 6.07 18.97
N ALA A 328 -23.35 5.44 18.39
CA ALA A 328 -23.37 4.00 18.13
C ALA A 328 -22.24 3.53 17.19
N LEU A 329 -21.64 4.44 16.41
CA LEU A 329 -20.52 4.16 15.49
C LEU A 329 -19.15 4.49 16.09
N ASN A 330 -19.08 4.87 17.38
CA ASN A 330 -17.80 5.18 18.02
C ASN A 330 -16.87 3.96 18.02
N ILE A 331 -15.59 4.24 17.82
CA ILE A 331 -14.51 3.26 17.79
C ILE A 331 -13.55 3.55 18.94
N LYS A 332 -13.08 2.50 19.60
CA LYS A 332 -11.95 2.56 20.53
C LYS A 332 -10.83 1.65 20.05
N PHE A 333 -9.60 2.15 20.20
CA PHE A 333 -8.36 1.42 19.96
C PHE A 333 -7.73 1.13 21.31
N LEU A 334 -7.38 -0.13 21.55
CA LEU A 334 -6.80 -0.62 22.79
C LEU A 334 -5.36 -1.00 22.51
N TYR A 335 -4.44 -0.52 23.33
CA TYR A 335 -3.01 -0.82 23.26
C TYR A 335 -2.54 -1.41 24.58
N ASP A 336 -1.37 -2.05 24.53
CA ASP A 336 -0.59 -2.42 25.72
C ASP A 336 -1.26 -3.36 26.73
N GLN A 337 -2.34 -4.05 26.33
CA GLN A 337 -3.00 -5.01 27.21
C GLN A 337 -2.15 -6.27 27.40
N THR A 338 -1.86 -6.61 28.65
CA THR A 338 -1.02 -7.77 29.02
C THR A 338 -1.80 -8.94 29.63
N ALA A 339 -3.13 -8.86 29.65
CA ALA A 339 -3.99 -9.93 30.15
C ALA A 339 -3.75 -11.24 29.39
N ASP A 340 -3.99 -12.37 30.06
CA ASP A 340 -3.86 -13.72 29.50
C ASP A 340 -2.49 -14.04 28.89
N GLY A 341 -1.41 -13.43 29.43
CA GLY A 341 -0.04 -13.65 28.98
C GLY A 341 0.33 -12.93 27.69
N ASN A 342 -0.47 -11.95 27.25
CA ASN A 342 -0.18 -11.16 26.07
C ASN A 342 1.06 -10.27 26.27
N LEU A 343 2.02 -10.31 25.34
CA LEU A 343 3.15 -9.38 25.30
C LEU A 343 2.80 -8.17 24.42
N GLY A 344 1.76 -7.45 24.85
CA GLY A 344 1.08 -6.44 24.05
C GLY A 344 1.61 -5.02 24.20
N ILE A 345 2.54 -4.73 25.11
CA ILE A 345 3.07 -3.38 25.32
C ILE A 345 3.82 -2.92 24.06
N GLY A 346 3.49 -1.73 23.56
CA GLY A 346 3.94 -1.20 22.28
C GLY A 346 3.04 -1.55 21.10
N HIS A 347 2.04 -2.41 21.27
CA HIS A 347 1.21 -2.93 20.18
C HIS A 347 -0.27 -2.56 20.35
N LEU A 348 -0.98 -2.48 19.21
CA LEU A 348 -2.45 -2.50 19.20
C LEU A 348 -2.91 -3.89 19.65
N THR A 349 -3.61 -3.95 20.78
CA THR A 349 -4.11 -5.21 21.37
C THR A 349 -5.60 -5.39 21.19
N GLY A 350 -6.33 -4.36 20.76
CA GLY A 350 -7.71 -4.53 20.35
C GLY A 350 -8.40 -3.31 19.75
N LEU A 351 -9.58 -3.57 19.22
CA LEU A 351 -10.50 -2.63 18.60
C LEU A 351 -11.89 -2.92 19.15
N GLN A 352 -12.64 -1.88 19.48
CA GLN A 352 -14.03 -1.98 19.89
C GLN A 352 -14.86 -1.00 19.07
N ASP A 353 -15.92 -1.48 18.44
CA ASP A 353 -16.80 -0.68 17.58
C ASP A 353 -18.25 -1.20 17.59
N SER A 354 -19.08 -0.66 16.71
CA SER A 354 -20.50 -1.03 16.57
C SER A 354 -20.77 -2.47 16.06
N ALA A 355 -19.74 -3.11 15.50
CA ALA A 355 -19.77 -4.46 14.97
C ALA A 355 -19.28 -5.50 16.00
N GLY A 356 -18.44 -5.10 16.96
CA GLY A 356 -18.05 -5.91 18.10
C GLY A 356 -16.66 -5.56 18.65
N VAL A 357 -15.96 -6.57 19.15
CA VAL A 357 -14.58 -6.44 19.65
C VAL A 357 -13.66 -7.33 18.82
N LEU A 358 -12.47 -6.84 18.49
CA LEU A 358 -11.40 -7.58 17.84
C LEU A 358 -10.12 -7.40 18.64
N THR A 359 -9.55 -8.47 19.20
CA THR A 359 -8.34 -8.44 20.02
C THR A 359 -7.19 -9.20 19.39
N TYR A 360 -5.98 -8.82 19.77
CA TYR A 360 -4.71 -9.35 19.26
C TYR A 360 -3.83 -9.81 20.43
N THR A 361 -3.17 -10.95 20.26
CA THR A 361 -2.19 -11.48 21.22
C THR A 361 -0.86 -11.71 20.53
N TYR A 362 0.23 -11.29 21.17
CA TYR A 362 1.59 -11.33 20.63
C TYR A 362 2.51 -12.22 21.46
N ASP A 363 3.48 -12.85 20.80
CA ASP A 363 4.57 -13.62 21.44
C ASP A 363 5.79 -12.76 21.79
N ALA A 364 6.82 -13.37 22.36
CA ALA A 364 8.05 -12.68 22.79
C ALA A 364 8.89 -12.11 21.65
N LYS A 365 8.62 -12.54 20.42
CA LYS A 365 9.24 -11.98 19.22
C LYS A 365 8.39 -10.81 18.71
N GLY A 366 7.16 -10.62 19.19
CA GLY A 366 6.21 -9.64 18.67
C GLY A 366 5.44 -10.16 17.46
N ASN A 367 5.40 -11.48 17.23
CA ASN A 367 4.54 -12.06 16.21
C ASN A 367 3.10 -12.09 16.71
N LEU A 368 2.14 -11.77 15.85
CA LEU A 368 0.72 -11.92 16.15
C LEU A 368 0.36 -13.42 16.19
N VAL A 369 0.11 -13.99 17.37
CA VAL A 369 -0.19 -15.42 17.55
C VAL A 369 -1.67 -15.73 17.67
N ARG A 370 -2.51 -14.74 18.01
CA ARG A 370 -3.96 -14.92 18.08
C ARG A 370 -4.70 -13.64 17.75
N GLN A 371 -5.75 -13.79 16.96
CA GLN A 371 -6.76 -12.77 16.70
C GLN A 371 -8.10 -13.32 17.14
N HIS A 372 -8.75 -12.67 18.10
CA HIS A 372 -10.02 -13.12 18.67
C HIS A 372 -11.08 -12.05 18.49
N ARG A 373 -12.27 -12.40 18.01
CA ARG A 373 -13.34 -11.43 17.78
C ARG A 373 -14.67 -11.87 18.34
N SER A 374 -15.49 -10.88 18.67
CA SER A 374 -16.93 -11.02 18.87
C SER A 374 -17.69 -10.26 17.78
N VAL A 375 -18.78 -10.85 17.29
CA VAL A 375 -19.70 -10.22 16.33
C VAL A 375 -21.13 -10.50 16.74
N GLY A 376 -21.98 -9.47 16.71
CA GLY A 376 -23.40 -9.62 17.01
C GLY A 376 -24.14 -10.29 15.85
N VAL A 377 -24.73 -11.46 16.09
CA VAL A 377 -25.57 -12.19 15.13
C VAL A 377 -26.99 -12.30 15.69
N ASN A 378 -27.91 -11.57 15.07
CA ASN A 378 -29.31 -11.47 15.50
C ASN A 378 -29.41 -11.03 16.96
N SER A 379 -29.88 -11.88 17.88
CA SER A 379 -30.00 -11.58 19.31
C SER A 379 -28.85 -12.11 20.17
N GLY A 380 -27.80 -12.70 19.58
CA GLY A 380 -26.69 -13.31 20.33
C GLY A 380 -25.31 -12.85 19.84
N ASP A 381 -24.30 -13.09 20.67
CA ASP A 381 -22.89 -12.85 20.33
C ASP A 381 -22.24 -14.13 19.80
N TYR A 382 -21.52 -13.99 18.70
CA TYR A 382 -20.74 -15.07 18.10
C TYR A 382 -19.24 -14.74 18.16
N TYR A 383 -18.43 -15.74 18.50
CA TYR A 383 -17.00 -15.59 18.71
C TYR A 383 -16.20 -16.38 17.68
N GLU A 384 -15.17 -15.77 17.13
CA GLU A 384 -14.24 -16.42 16.20
C GLU A 384 -12.80 -16.18 16.65
N THR A 385 -11.97 -17.22 16.52
CA THR A 385 -10.53 -17.14 16.82
C THR A 385 -9.74 -17.58 15.60
N LEU A 386 -8.76 -16.77 15.23
CA LEU A 386 -7.66 -17.13 14.36
C LEU A 386 -6.41 -17.31 15.21
N ASN A 387 -5.71 -18.42 15.03
CA ASN A 387 -4.42 -18.68 15.67
C ASN A 387 -3.32 -18.72 14.62
N TYR A 388 -2.16 -18.20 14.92
CA TYR A 388 -1.02 -18.16 14.00
C TYR A 388 0.18 -18.85 14.64
N GLY A 389 0.80 -19.74 13.89
CA GLY A 389 2.04 -20.41 14.27
C GLY A 389 3.20 -19.94 13.42
N TYR A 390 4.35 -19.71 14.05
CA TYR A 390 5.57 -19.24 13.39
C TYR A 390 6.72 -20.21 13.66
N ASP A 391 7.68 -20.29 12.74
CA ASP A 391 8.95 -20.96 12.99
C ASP A 391 9.93 -20.07 13.80
N ALA A 392 11.13 -20.59 14.07
CA ALA A 392 12.16 -19.85 14.81
C ALA A 392 12.62 -18.57 14.07
N ALA A 393 12.53 -18.55 12.74
CA ALA A 393 12.87 -17.39 11.91
C ALA A 393 11.68 -16.42 11.70
N ARG A 394 10.58 -16.62 12.44
CA ARG A 394 9.37 -15.78 12.42
C ARG A 394 8.57 -15.89 11.10
N ASN A 395 8.80 -16.94 10.32
CA ASN A 395 7.96 -17.19 9.15
C ASN A 395 6.64 -17.82 9.59
N LEU A 396 5.52 -17.37 9.02
CA LEU A 396 4.22 -17.98 9.25
C LEU A 396 4.19 -19.42 8.70
N VAL A 397 3.89 -20.39 9.56
CA VAL A 397 3.81 -21.82 9.24
C VAL A 397 2.44 -22.44 9.50
N GLN A 398 1.57 -21.76 10.23
CA GLN A 398 0.21 -22.24 10.52
C GLN A 398 -0.80 -21.12 10.67
N ILE A 399 -2.02 -21.34 10.18
CA ILE A 399 -3.21 -20.55 10.52
C ILE A 399 -4.31 -21.51 10.99
N GLY A 400 -4.73 -21.40 12.24
CA GLY A 400 -5.91 -22.07 12.78
C GLY A 400 -7.13 -21.18 12.61
N TYR A 401 -8.16 -21.69 11.94
CA TYR A 401 -9.44 -21.04 11.69
C TYR A 401 -10.51 -21.51 12.70
N PRO A 402 -11.65 -20.79 12.80
CA PRO A 402 -12.82 -21.29 13.51
C PRO A 402 -13.25 -22.69 13.03
N SER A 403 -13.98 -23.42 13.88
CA SER A 403 -14.54 -24.75 13.54
C SER A 403 -13.50 -25.83 13.21
N ASN A 404 -12.35 -25.82 13.90
CA ASN A 404 -11.28 -26.84 13.80
C ASN A 404 -10.71 -27.02 12.38
N ILE A 405 -10.67 -25.93 11.61
CA ILE A 405 -10.02 -25.86 10.32
C ILE A 405 -8.58 -25.35 10.54
N ASN A 406 -7.58 -26.01 10.00
CA ASN A 406 -6.18 -25.62 10.15
C ASN A 406 -5.45 -25.63 8.81
N LEU A 407 -4.72 -24.56 8.52
CA LEU A 407 -3.86 -24.42 7.36
C LEU A 407 -2.41 -24.50 7.82
N THR A 408 -1.59 -25.29 7.13
CA THR A 408 -0.15 -25.43 7.44
C THR A 408 0.68 -25.22 6.19
N PHE A 409 1.82 -24.53 6.35
CA PHE A 409 2.76 -24.21 5.29
C PHE A 409 4.07 -24.97 5.50
N THR A 410 4.58 -25.56 4.43
CA THR A 410 5.95 -26.07 4.36
C THR A 410 6.80 -25.07 3.59
N ARG A 411 8.07 -24.89 3.97
CA ARG A 411 8.98 -23.92 3.34
C ARG A 411 10.32 -24.54 2.96
N ASN A 412 10.95 -23.99 1.92
CA ASN A 412 12.30 -24.36 1.49
C ASN A 412 13.39 -23.57 2.25
N SER A 413 14.65 -23.78 1.85
CA SER A 413 15.81 -23.11 2.44
C SER A 413 16.00 -21.64 2.04
N ALA A 414 15.07 -21.07 1.26
CA ALA A 414 14.96 -19.63 1.00
C ALA A 414 13.69 -19.05 1.66
N ALA A 415 13.12 -19.75 2.64
CA ALA A 415 11.88 -19.42 3.33
C ALA A 415 10.63 -19.29 2.43
N GLN A 416 10.67 -19.77 1.18
CA GLN A 416 9.52 -19.76 0.28
C GLN A 416 8.60 -20.95 0.57
N VAL A 417 7.28 -20.78 0.40
CA VAL A 417 6.28 -21.83 0.66
C VAL A 417 6.34 -22.91 -0.43
N THR A 418 6.59 -24.16 -0.06
CA THR A 418 6.67 -25.31 -0.99
C THR A 418 5.40 -26.16 -1.03
N GLY A 419 4.51 -25.98 -0.06
CA GLY A 419 3.27 -26.74 0.04
C GLY A 419 2.35 -26.21 1.12
N VAL A 420 1.05 -26.41 0.89
CA VAL A 420 -0.05 -25.94 1.73
C VAL A 420 -0.98 -27.12 2.01
N LYS A 421 -1.21 -27.41 3.29
CA LYS A 421 -2.11 -28.50 3.73
C LYS A 421 -3.24 -27.95 4.59
N LEU A 422 -4.43 -28.48 4.35
CA LEU A 422 -5.65 -28.21 5.09
C LEU A 422 -5.98 -29.40 5.99
N ALA A 423 -6.26 -29.16 7.26
CA ALA A 423 -6.84 -30.14 8.16
C ALA A 423 -8.22 -29.66 8.63
N ILE A 424 -9.20 -30.57 8.64
CA ILE A 424 -10.56 -30.35 9.12
C ILE A 424 -10.87 -31.46 10.13
N GLY A 425 -10.86 -31.13 11.42
CA GLY A 425 -10.83 -32.15 12.47
C GLY A 425 -9.63 -33.09 12.28
N ASN A 426 -9.88 -34.40 12.16
CA ASN A 426 -8.82 -35.41 11.97
C ASN A 426 -8.51 -35.71 10.48
N LYS A 427 -9.20 -35.07 9.54
CA LYS A 427 -9.00 -35.28 8.10
C LYS A 427 -8.01 -34.27 7.56
N THR A 428 -7.07 -34.71 6.74
CA THR A 428 -6.10 -33.83 6.06
C THR A 428 -6.27 -33.91 4.55
N ALA A 429 -6.17 -32.77 3.88
CA ALA A 429 -6.12 -32.63 2.43
C ALA A 429 -4.94 -31.73 2.04
N THR A 430 -4.22 -32.08 0.99
CA THR A 430 -3.26 -31.16 0.36
C THR A 430 -4.05 -30.12 -0.43
N LEU A 431 -3.69 -28.84 -0.30
CA LEU A 431 -4.25 -27.79 -1.18
C LEU A 431 -3.33 -27.53 -2.37
N ALA A 432 -2.02 -27.42 -2.08
CA ALA A 432 -0.97 -27.27 -3.07
C ALA A 432 0.32 -27.96 -2.60
N SER A 433 1.10 -28.46 -3.55
CA SER A 433 2.41 -29.10 -3.33
C SER A 433 3.34 -28.80 -4.50
N ASN A 434 4.63 -29.11 -4.36
CA ASN A 434 5.64 -28.86 -5.40
C ASN A 434 5.62 -27.40 -5.90
N ILE A 435 5.38 -26.47 -4.98
CA ILE A 435 5.37 -25.04 -5.32
C ILE A 435 6.82 -24.65 -5.61
N SER A 436 7.04 -24.07 -6.79
CA SER A 436 8.33 -23.55 -7.22
C SER A 436 8.18 -22.10 -7.64
N TYR A 437 9.30 -21.37 -7.60
CA TYR A 437 9.36 -19.93 -7.89
C TYR A 437 10.44 -19.68 -8.93
N GLN A 438 10.30 -18.59 -9.67
CA GLN A 438 11.43 -17.98 -10.35
C GLN A 438 12.40 -17.42 -9.29
N PRO A 439 13.72 -17.45 -9.55
CA PRO A 439 14.72 -16.85 -8.66
C PRO A 439 14.35 -15.41 -8.26
N PHE A 440 14.16 -15.16 -6.96
CA PHE A 440 13.70 -13.85 -6.45
C PHE A 440 12.46 -13.29 -7.17
N GLY A 441 11.58 -14.18 -7.64
CA GLY A 441 10.50 -13.85 -8.56
C GLY A 441 9.19 -14.58 -8.27
N PRO A 442 8.24 -14.51 -9.21
CA PRO A 442 6.89 -15.03 -9.02
C PRO A 442 6.83 -16.57 -8.97
N VAL A 443 5.68 -17.11 -8.56
CA VAL A 443 5.39 -18.56 -8.60
C VAL A 443 5.53 -19.08 -10.04
N ASN A 444 6.38 -20.09 -10.21
CA ASN A 444 6.64 -20.74 -11.49
C ASN A 444 5.76 -21.97 -11.72
N SER A 445 5.52 -22.77 -10.68
CA SER A 445 4.64 -23.95 -10.77
C SER A 445 4.05 -24.34 -9.42
N LEU A 446 2.97 -25.11 -9.44
CA LEU A 446 2.49 -25.89 -8.30
C LEU A 446 1.60 -27.05 -8.76
N THR A 447 1.40 -28.03 -7.90
CA THR A 447 0.39 -29.08 -8.09
C THR A 447 -0.72 -28.90 -7.05
N TRP A 448 -1.95 -28.64 -7.51
CA TRP A 448 -3.12 -28.62 -6.62
C TRP A 448 -3.37 -30.01 -6.02
N GLY A 449 -4.07 -30.05 -4.89
CA GLY A 449 -4.36 -31.29 -4.18
C GLY A 449 -5.15 -32.35 -4.96
N ASN A 450 -5.87 -31.97 -6.01
CA ASN A 450 -6.55 -32.89 -6.93
C ASN A 450 -5.65 -33.38 -8.08
N GLY A 451 -4.36 -33.00 -8.11
CA GLY A 451 -3.39 -33.43 -9.12
C GLY A 451 -3.31 -32.54 -10.36
N ILE A 452 -4.13 -31.49 -10.48
CA ILE A 452 -3.99 -30.50 -11.55
C ILE A 452 -2.68 -29.74 -11.36
N LEU A 453 -1.92 -29.54 -12.44
CA LEU A 453 -0.67 -28.80 -12.45
C LEU A 453 -0.91 -27.36 -12.92
N LEU A 454 -0.35 -26.40 -12.19
CA LEU A 454 -0.03 -25.05 -12.68
C LEU A 454 1.41 -25.06 -13.19
N SER A 455 1.62 -24.62 -14.42
CA SER A 455 2.94 -24.26 -14.92
C SER A 455 2.87 -22.90 -15.59
N ARG A 456 3.83 -22.03 -15.26
CA ARG A 456 3.96 -20.68 -15.80
C ARG A 456 5.30 -20.55 -16.50
N THR A 457 5.31 -19.88 -17.64
CA THR A 457 6.52 -19.51 -18.37
C THR A 457 6.63 -18.00 -18.38
N TYR A 458 7.83 -17.51 -18.08
CA TYR A 458 8.14 -16.09 -18.03
C TYR A 458 9.20 -15.75 -19.06
N ASP A 459 9.15 -14.54 -19.60
CA ASP A 459 10.30 -13.97 -20.30
C ASP A 459 11.33 -13.41 -19.30
N GLN A 460 12.41 -12.81 -19.84
CA GLN A 460 13.49 -12.23 -19.02
C GLN A 460 13.15 -10.86 -18.42
N ASP A 461 11.94 -10.36 -18.63
CA ASP A 461 11.35 -9.22 -17.91
C ASP A 461 10.38 -9.70 -16.82
N TYR A 462 10.34 -11.01 -16.55
CA TYR A 462 9.38 -11.66 -15.66
C TYR A 462 7.92 -11.42 -16.04
N GLN A 463 7.65 -11.20 -17.33
CA GLN A 463 6.29 -11.15 -17.86
C GLN A 463 5.80 -12.56 -18.15
N LEU A 464 4.57 -12.88 -17.72
CA LEU A 464 3.98 -14.20 -17.89
C LEU A 464 3.60 -14.40 -19.36
N THR A 465 4.33 -15.23 -20.11
CA THR A 465 4.06 -15.47 -21.54
C THR A 465 3.14 -16.66 -21.79
N GLN A 466 3.10 -17.61 -20.84
CA GLN A 466 2.21 -18.77 -20.90
C GLN A 466 1.85 -19.26 -19.51
N GLN A 467 0.60 -19.69 -19.35
CA GLN A 467 0.12 -20.42 -18.19
C GLN A 467 -0.62 -21.69 -18.62
N GLN A 468 -0.29 -22.81 -18.00
CA GLN A 468 -0.99 -24.08 -18.14
C GLN A 468 -1.64 -24.44 -16.79
N VAL A 469 -2.94 -24.69 -16.80
CA VAL A 469 -3.71 -25.24 -15.68
C VAL A 469 -4.31 -26.56 -16.14
N GLY A 470 -3.72 -27.68 -15.78
CA GLY A 470 -4.20 -29.00 -16.25
C GLY A 470 -4.23 -29.06 -17.78
N ASN A 471 -5.43 -29.11 -18.37
CA ASN A 471 -5.65 -29.12 -19.82
C ASN A 471 -5.93 -27.73 -20.42
N TRP A 472 -6.00 -26.68 -19.60
CA TRP A 472 -6.30 -25.33 -20.03
C TRP A 472 -5.02 -24.51 -20.18
N GLN A 473 -4.72 -24.10 -21.41
CA GLN A 473 -3.59 -23.24 -21.71
C GLN A 473 -4.08 -21.81 -21.92
N THR A 474 -3.32 -20.83 -21.43
CA THR A 474 -3.44 -19.43 -21.81
C THR A 474 -2.07 -18.91 -22.23
N THR A 475 -1.98 -18.27 -23.40
CA THR A 475 -0.78 -17.52 -23.81
C THR A 475 -1.05 -16.03 -23.74
N TYR A 476 -0.01 -15.26 -23.45
CA TYR A 476 -0.07 -13.81 -23.32
C TYR A 476 0.92 -13.18 -24.28
N ARG A 477 0.51 -12.07 -24.90
CA ARG A 477 1.41 -11.20 -25.65
C ARG A 477 1.35 -9.81 -25.05
N TYR A 478 2.46 -9.10 -25.17
CA TYR A 478 2.63 -7.78 -24.62
C TYR A 478 2.96 -6.78 -25.72
N ASP A 479 2.47 -5.55 -25.57
CA ASP A 479 3.01 -4.42 -26.32
C ASP A 479 4.32 -3.92 -25.68
N ALA A 480 4.97 -2.95 -26.32
CA ALA A 480 6.27 -2.46 -25.84
C ALA A 480 6.18 -1.74 -24.47
N ASP A 481 5.01 -1.25 -24.06
CA ASP A 481 4.77 -0.66 -22.74
C ASP A 481 4.40 -1.74 -21.69
N SER A 482 4.53 -3.03 -22.03
CA SER A 482 4.20 -4.19 -21.19
C SER A 482 2.70 -4.32 -20.87
N ASN A 483 1.81 -3.71 -21.66
CA ASN A 483 0.39 -4.00 -21.58
C ASN A 483 0.09 -5.33 -22.29
N ILE A 484 -0.84 -6.12 -21.76
CA ILE A 484 -1.27 -7.37 -22.41
C ILE A 484 -2.05 -7.04 -23.68
N SER A 485 -1.45 -7.24 -24.85
CA SER A 485 -2.08 -6.98 -26.14
C SER A 485 -2.95 -8.13 -26.64
N GLU A 486 -2.69 -9.36 -26.17
CA GLU A 486 -3.47 -10.55 -26.51
C GLU A 486 -3.46 -11.53 -25.34
N THR A 487 -4.63 -12.13 -25.07
CA THR A 487 -4.70 -13.42 -24.38
C THR A 487 -5.28 -14.46 -25.34
N ALA A 488 -4.73 -15.66 -25.37
CA ALA A 488 -5.32 -16.77 -26.11
C ALA A 488 -5.48 -17.98 -25.23
N THR A 489 -6.74 -18.28 -24.89
CA THR A 489 -7.11 -19.38 -24.00
C THR A 489 -7.63 -20.57 -24.81
N SER A 490 -7.27 -21.79 -24.41
CA SER A 490 -7.80 -22.99 -25.07
C SER A 490 -9.30 -23.21 -24.84
N LEU A 491 -9.89 -22.53 -23.84
CA LEU A 491 -11.31 -22.64 -23.49
C LEU A 491 -12.19 -21.58 -24.17
N TRP A 492 -11.66 -20.37 -24.38
CA TRP A 492 -12.42 -19.21 -24.85
C TRP A 492 -11.87 -18.56 -26.12
N GLY A 493 -10.74 -19.04 -26.64
CA GLY A 493 -10.10 -18.50 -27.83
C GLY A 493 -9.27 -17.25 -27.54
N ALA A 494 -8.92 -16.52 -28.59
CA ALA A 494 -8.12 -15.31 -28.52
C ALA A 494 -8.96 -14.06 -28.26
N VAL A 495 -8.42 -13.18 -27.44
CA VAL A 495 -8.93 -11.83 -27.14
C VAL A 495 -7.81 -10.84 -27.37
N GLN A 496 -8.03 -9.88 -28.26
CA GLN A 496 -7.12 -8.77 -28.56
C GLN A 496 -7.47 -7.56 -27.72
N TYR A 497 -6.46 -6.85 -27.24
CA TYR A 497 -6.60 -5.63 -26.46
C TYR A 497 -5.84 -4.49 -27.13
N GLU A 498 -6.43 -3.30 -27.12
CA GLU A 498 -5.76 -2.07 -27.55
C GLU A 498 -5.78 -1.05 -26.41
N TYR A 499 -4.74 -0.21 -26.39
CA TYR A 499 -4.54 0.81 -25.38
C TYR A 499 -4.21 2.15 -26.01
N ASP A 500 -4.65 3.23 -25.40
CA ASP A 500 -4.20 4.57 -25.80
C ASP A 500 -2.80 4.91 -25.26
N ALA A 501 -2.37 6.15 -25.52
CA ALA A 501 -1.07 6.66 -25.11
C ALA A 501 -0.89 6.82 -23.59
N LEU A 502 -1.98 6.76 -22.81
CA LEU A 502 -1.95 6.73 -21.34
C LEU A 502 -2.02 5.30 -20.78
N GLY A 503 -2.03 4.29 -21.64
CA GLY A 503 -2.16 2.89 -21.23
C GLY A 503 -3.57 2.50 -20.80
N ARG A 504 -4.61 3.27 -21.15
CA ARG A 504 -6.02 2.94 -20.85
C ARG A 504 -6.55 1.96 -21.88
N LEU A 505 -7.31 0.95 -21.43
CA LEU A 505 -7.89 -0.07 -22.31
C LEU A 505 -9.00 0.53 -23.20
N THR A 506 -8.73 0.68 -24.49
CA THR A 506 -9.68 1.26 -25.47
C THR A 506 -10.45 0.21 -26.25
N GLN A 507 -9.98 -1.04 -26.27
CA GLN A 507 -10.65 -2.10 -27.00
C GLN A 507 -10.42 -3.47 -26.36
N GLU A 508 -11.45 -4.31 -26.40
CA GLU A 508 -11.37 -5.76 -26.22
C GLU A 508 -12.10 -6.43 -27.38
N GLN A 509 -11.46 -7.36 -28.08
CA GLN A 509 -12.02 -7.99 -29.27
C GLN A 509 -11.78 -9.49 -29.33
N THR A 510 -12.84 -10.27 -29.49
CA THR A 510 -12.82 -11.68 -29.89
C THR A 510 -13.07 -11.81 -31.39
N ASN A 511 -13.12 -13.04 -31.91
CA ASN A 511 -13.52 -13.29 -33.31
C ASN A 511 -15.00 -12.95 -33.59
N SER A 512 -15.84 -12.83 -32.56
CA SER A 512 -17.29 -12.64 -32.70
C SER A 512 -17.81 -11.33 -32.12
N VAL A 513 -17.09 -10.70 -31.20
CA VAL A 513 -17.55 -9.48 -30.52
C VAL A 513 -16.38 -8.51 -30.37
N LYS A 514 -16.65 -7.24 -30.65
CA LYS A 514 -15.76 -6.11 -30.35
C LYS A 514 -16.41 -5.19 -29.34
N LYS A 515 -15.71 -4.91 -28.24
CA LYS A 515 -16.03 -3.83 -27.30
C LYS A 515 -15.02 -2.70 -27.48
N ALA A 516 -15.50 -1.48 -27.70
CA ALA A 516 -14.65 -0.29 -27.76
C ALA A 516 -15.06 0.71 -26.68
N TYR A 517 -14.07 1.32 -26.04
CA TYR A 517 -14.21 2.23 -24.92
C TYR A 517 -13.65 3.60 -25.28
N SER A 518 -14.40 4.65 -24.99
CA SER A 518 -13.96 6.04 -25.13
C SER A 518 -13.77 6.67 -23.75
N PHE A 519 -12.79 7.56 -23.64
CA PHE A 519 -12.46 8.26 -22.40
C PHE A 519 -12.35 9.76 -22.64
N ASP A 520 -12.60 10.55 -21.60
CA ASP A 520 -12.20 11.96 -21.57
C ASP A 520 -10.74 12.13 -21.11
N ALA A 521 -10.30 13.38 -20.96
CA ALA A 521 -8.90 13.70 -20.62
C ALA A 521 -8.47 13.25 -19.21
N THR A 522 -9.40 13.04 -18.26
CA THR A 522 -9.07 12.54 -16.90
C THR A 522 -9.37 11.03 -16.77
N GLY A 523 -9.64 10.32 -17.87
CA GLY A 523 -9.85 8.88 -17.84
C GLY A 523 -11.25 8.45 -17.40
N ASN A 524 -12.23 9.35 -17.41
CA ASN A 524 -13.61 8.93 -17.28
C ASN A 524 -14.04 8.19 -18.54
N ARG A 525 -14.55 6.96 -18.40
CA ARG A 525 -15.15 6.25 -19.53
C ARG A 525 -16.44 6.97 -19.95
N THR A 526 -16.51 7.49 -21.18
CA THR A 526 -17.67 8.22 -21.71
C THR A 526 -18.61 7.34 -22.51
N GLN A 527 -18.07 6.29 -23.13
CA GLN A 527 -18.86 5.37 -23.95
C GLN A 527 -18.26 3.96 -23.94
N ARG A 528 -19.15 2.95 -24.04
CA ARG A 528 -18.81 1.59 -24.45
C ARG A 528 -19.71 1.20 -25.62
N THR A 529 -19.13 0.78 -26.73
CA THR A 529 -19.87 0.19 -27.86
C THR A 529 -19.60 -1.31 -27.95
N THR A 530 -20.63 -2.13 -28.13
CA THR A 530 -20.53 -3.57 -28.35
C THR A 530 -21.03 -3.90 -29.76
N THR A 531 -20.16 -4.43 -30.60
CA THR A 531 -20.46 -4.79 -31.99
C THR A 531 -20.30 -6.30 -32.17
N ASN A 532 -21.33 -6.96 -32.68
CA ASN A 532 -21.20 -8.35 -33.15
C ASN A 532 -20.49 -8.35 -34.52
N LEU A 533 -19.43 -9.13 -34.66
CA LEU A 533 -18.61 -9.23 -35.87
C LEU A 533 -19.08 -10.34 -36.81
N THR A 534 -20.00 -11.20 -36.34
CA THR A 534 -20.51 -12.37 -37.08
C THR A 534 -21.95 -12.20 -37.56
N THR A 535 -22.68 -11.25 -37.01
CA THR A 535 -24.05 -10.91 -37.39
C THR A 535 -24.13 -9.45 -37.82
N SER A 536 -25.20 -9.07 -38.50
CA SER A 536 -25.49 -7.67 -38.85
C SER A 536 -26.29 -6.95 -37.74
N ASP A 537 -26.17 -7.40 -36.50
CA ASP A 537 -26.87 -6.80 -35.37
C ASP A 537 -26.42 -5.34 -35.18
N ALA A 538 -27.35 -4.50 -34.71
CA ALA A 538 -27.03 -3.12 -34.39
C ALA A 538 -25.97 -3.07 -33.28
N THR A 539 -25.02 -2.14 -33.41
CA THR A 539 -24.05 -1.89 -32.34
C THR A 539 -24.76 -1.34 -31.12
N GLU A 540 -24.65 -2.03 -30.00
CA GLU A 540 -25.16 -1.56 -28.72
C GLU A 540 -24.23 -0.48 -28.18
N THR A 541 -24.80 0.61 -27.66
CA THR A 541 -24.02 1.73 -27.12
C THR A 541 -24.47 2.02 -25.69
N GLN A 542 -23.54 1.98 -24.75
CA GLN A 542 -23.69 2.57 -23.43
C GLN A 542 -23.01 3.94 -23.42
N SER A 543 -23.75 4.97 -23.00
CA SER A 543 -23.26 6.34 -22.86
C SER A 543 -23.27 6.75 -21.38
N LEU A 544 -22.14 7.28 -20.92
CA LEU A 544 -21.95 7.80 -19.56
C LEU A 544 -21.77 9.32 -19.64
N THR A 545 -22.68 10.07 -19.03
CA THR A 545 -22.61 11.53 -18.99
C THR A 545 -22.02 11.99 -17.67
N TYR A 546 -21.18 13.02 -17.70
CA TYR A 546 -20.47 13.53 -16.53
C TYR A 546 -20.88 14.95 -16.19
N ALA A 547 -20.75 15.31 -14.91
CA ALA A 547 -20.85 16.69 -14.49
C ALA A 547 -19.72 17.53 -15.13
N SER A 548 -20.00 18.79 -15.43
CA SER A 548 -19.02 19.68 -16.08
C SER A 548 -17.89 20.12 -15.14
N ASP A 549 -18.08 19.97 -13.83
CA ASP A 549 -17.18 20.45 -12.78
C ASP A 549 -16.54 19.34 -11.96
N SER A 550 -16.83 18.07 -12.25
CA SER A 550 -16.42 16.90 -11.46
C SER A 550 -16.37 15.63 -12.32
N ASN A 551 -15.68 14.60 -11.86
CA ASN A 551 -15.57 13.25 -12.45
C ASN A 551 -16.77 12.35 -12.12
N ARG A 552 -17.82 12.91 -11.50
CA ARG A 552 -19.09 12.22 -11.21
C ARG A 552 -19.87 11.93 -12.48
N VAL A 553 -20.32 10.68 -12.62
CA VAL A 553 -21.30 10.33 -13.65
C VAL A 553 -22.68 10.83 -13.22
N THR A 554 -23.36 11.56 -14.09
CA THR A 554 -24.70 12.13 -13.84
C THR A 554 -25.80 11.32 -14.50
N SER A 555 -25.50 10.56 -15.56
CA SER A 555 -26.46 9.64 -16.17
C SER A 555 -25.80 8.46 -16.89
N ILE A 556 -26.52 7.34 -16.95
CA ILE A 556 -26.23 6.16 -17.79
C ILE A 556 -27.35 6.04 -18.82
N ASN A 557 -27.03 6.06 -20.11
CA ASN A 557 -28.02 5.97 -21.20
C ASN A 557 -29.18 6.97 -21.03
N GLY A 558 -28.88 8.18 -20.55
CA GLY A 558 -29.87 9.24 -20.27
C GLY A 558 -30.64 9.09 -18.94
N SER A 559 -30.48 7.99 -18.21
CA SER A 559 -31.08 7.81 -16.89
C SER A 559 -30.20 8.42 -15.79
N THR A 560 -30.75 9.37 -15.03
CA THR A 560 -30.03 10.11 -13.99
C THR A 560 -29.52 9.21 -12.87
N LEU A 561 -28.29 9.48 -12.40
CA LEU A 561 -27.68 8.86 -11.23
C LEU A 561 -27.50 9.89 -10.11
N PRO A 562 -28.32 9.86 -9.06
CA PRO A 562 -28.18 10.77 -7.93
C PRO A 562 -26.96 10.43 -7.07
N VAL A 563 -26.41 11.45 -6.40
CA VAL A 563 -25.29 11.36 -5.45
C VAL A 563 -25.62 12.09 -4.15
N ASP A 564 -24.89 11.77 -3.07
CA ASP A 564 -24.87 12.58 -1.85
C ASP A 564 -23.82 13.71 -1.93
N ALA A 565 -23.68 14.48 -0.86
CA ALA A 565 -22.74 15.61 -0.81
C ALA A 565 -21.24 15.19 -0.82
N ALA A 566 -20.93 13.94 -0.49
CA ALA A 566 -19.59 13.37 -0.61
C ALA A 566 -19.35 12.69 -1.98
N GLY A 567 -20.31 12.80 -2.90
CA GLY A 567 -20.19 12.23 -4.24
C GLY A 567 -20.44 10.73 -4.30
N ASN A 568 -21.06 10.12 -3.28
CA ASN A 568 -21.43 8.71 -3.32
C ASN A 568 -22.75 8.52 -4.08
N HIS A 569 -22.82 7.55 -5.00
CA HIS A 569 -24.07 7.25 -5.69
C HIS A 569 -25.14 6.71 -4.74
N THR A 570 -26.31 7.33 -4.76
CA THR A 570 -27.44 6.94 -3.89
C THR A 570 -28.47 6.08 -4.60
N GLN A 571 -28.41 5.95 -5.93
CA GLN A 571 -29.23 4.99 -6.68
C GLN A 571 -28.49 4.42 -7.90
N ILE A 572 -28.54 3.10 -8.08
CA ILE A 572 -28.01 2.37 -9.25
C ILE A 572 -28.91 1.16 -9.51
N ASN A 573 -29.22 0.84 -10.78
CA ASN A 573 -29.98 -0.36 -11.18
C ASN A 573 -31.32 -0.55 -10.43
N GLY A 574 -32.05 0.53 -10.17
CA GLY A 574 -33.32 0.49 -9.43
C GLY A 574 -33.18 0.20 -7.92
N ARG A 575 -31.95 0.27 -7.40
CA ARG A 575 -31.63 0.14 -5.97
C ARG A 575 -31.24 1.48 -5.39
N ARG A 576 -31.73 1.77 -4.19
CA ARG A 576 -31.35 2.96 -3.42
C ARG A 576 -30.38 2.57 -2.33
N PHE A 577 -29.33 3.35 -2.17
CA PHE A 577 -28.24 3.17 -1.22
C PHE A 577 -28.27 4.26 -0.15
N THR A 578 -27.94 3.89 1.08
CA THR A 578 -27.66 4.82 2.18
C THR A 578 -26.23 4.62 2.65
N TYR A 579 -25.60 5.69 3.12
CA TYR A 579 -24.25 5.68 3.66
C TYR A 579 -24.28 6.14 5.11
N ASP A 580 -23.55 5.46 5.99
CA ASP A 580 -23.46 5.82 7.41
C ASP A 580 -22.51 7.01 7.64
N SER A 581 -22.38 7.43 8.91
CA SER A 581 -21.48 8.51 9.33
C SER A 581 -20.00 8.19 9.08
N GLN A 582 -19.64 6.93 8.82
CA GLN A 582 -18.28 6.54 8.42
C GLN A 582 -18.07 6.61 6.89
N GLY A 583 -19.09 7.01 6.13
CA GLY A 583 -19.03 7.09 4.67
C GLY A 583 -19.21 5.74 3.98
N ARG A 584 -19.66 4.71 4.70
CA ARG A 584 -19.75 3.34 4.20
C ARG A 584 -21.17 3.01 3.76
N LEU A 585 -21.32 2.25 2.67
CA LEU A 585 -22.62 1.76 2.22
C LEU A 585 -23.27 0.93 3.33
N SER A 586 -24.35 1.44 3.93
CA SER A 586 -24.93 0.87 5.14
C SER A 586 -26.24 0.14 4.89
N GLU A 587 -27.08 0.61 3.96
CA GLU A 587 -28.33 -0.08 3.61
C GLU A 587 -28.64 -0.02 2.11
N VAL A 588 -29.36 -1.03 1.63
CA VAL A 588 -29.87 -1.10 0.26
C VAL A 588 -31.37 -1.35 0.26
N TYR A 589 -32.06 -0.60 -0.60
CA TYR A 589 -33.50 -0.69 -0.82
C TYR A 589 -33.83 -1.03 -2.26
N GLN A 590 -34.87 -1.84 -2.47
CA GLN A 590 -35.45 -2.13 -3.77
C GLN A 590 -36.83 -1.48 -3.89
N ALA A 591 -37.18 -1.03 -5.10
CA ALA A 591 -38.37 -0.20 -5.36
C ALA A 591 -38.43 1.04 -4.44
N ASN A 592 -37.27 1.55 -4.03
CA ASN A 592 -37.04 2.67 -3.12
C ASN A 592 -37.55 2.54 -1.67
N ILE A 593 -38.37 1.53 -1.35
CA ILE A 593 -39.05 1.42 -0.04
C ILE A 593 -38.74 0.14 0.73
N TYR A 594 -38.40 -0.97 0.07
CA TYR A 594 -38.15 -2.24 0.76
C TYR A 594 -36.66 -2.39 1.05
N LYS A 595 -36.26 -2.36 2.33
CA LYS A 595 -34.89 -2.69 2.69
C LYS A 595 -34.65 -4.15 2.35
N ILE A 596 -33.60 -4.42 1.58
CA ILE A 596 -33.21 -5.78 1.16
C ILE A 596 -31.88 -6.21 1.77
N ALA A 597 -31.05 -5.25 2.18
CA ALA A 597 -29.86 -5.52 2.96
C ALA A 597 -29.43 -4.34 3.84
N ASP A 598 -28.70 -4.66 4.91
CA ASP A 598 -27.81 -3.70 5.58
C ASP A 598 -26.47 -4.33 5.96
N TYR A 599 -25.49 -3.47 6.23
CA TYR A 599 -24.09 -3.82 6.43
C TYR A 599 -23.51 -3.15 7.67
N LYS A 600 -22.53 -3.81 8.29
CA LYS A 600 -21.69 -3.19 9.32
C LYS A 600 -20.21 -3.40 9.02
N TYR A 601 -19.42 -2.42 9.44
CA TYR A 601 -17.98 -2.37 9.24
C TYR A 601 -17.25 -2.27 10.57
N ASN A 602 -16.05 -2.85 10.66
CA ASN A 602 -15.19 -2.63 11.82
C ASN A 602 -14.39 -1.34 11.68
N ALA A 603 -13.64 -1.01 12.72
CA ALA A 603 -12.68 0.07 12.76
C ALA A 603 -11.68 0.06 11.59
N LEU A 604 -11.32 -1.13 11.09
CA LEU A 604 -10.41 -1.33 9.94
C LEU A 604 -11.06 -1.01 8.60
N GLY A 605 -12.36 -0.71 8.54
CA GLY A 605 -13.12 -0.50 7.30
C GLY A 605 -13.52 -1.79 6.58
N GLN A 606 -13.36 -2.95 7.22
CA GLN A 606 -13.76 -4.24 6.69
C GLN A 606 -15.26 -4.44 6.91
N ARG A 607 -16.00 -4.97 5.93
CA ARG A 607 -17.40 -5.38 6.13
C ARG A 607 -17.42 -6.66 6.96
N ILE A 608 -18.02 -6.62 8.13
CA ILE A 608 -18.03 -7.75 9.09
C ILE A 608 -19.38 -8.45 9.13
N ILE A 609 -20.46 -7.71 8.87
CA ILE A 609 -21.83 -8.21 8.88
C ILE A 609 -22.56 -7.74 7.64
N LYS A 610 -23.37 -8.64 7.09
CA LYS A 610 -24.43 -8.36 6.13
C LYS A 610 -25.72 -9.02 6.62
N ARG A 611 -26.81 -8.29 6.65
CA ARG A 611 -28.16 -8.81 6.94
C ARG A 611 -29.01 -8.70 5.69
N ALA A 612 -29.65 -9.79 5.28
CA ALA A 612 -30.54 -9.80 4.12
C ALA A 612 -32.01 -9.90 4.57
N TYR A 613 -32.90 -9.22 3.87
CA TYR A 613 -34.31 -9.13 4.25
C TYR A 613 -35.24 -9.64 3.15
N VAL A 614 -36.34 -10.28 3.55
CA VAL A 614 -37.40 -10.72 2.66
C VAL A 614 -38.17 -9.50 2.16
N MET A 615 -38.27 -9.35 0.84
CA MET A 615 -38.99 -8.26 0.19
C MET A 615 -40.48 -8.33 0.56
N GLY A 616 -41.10 -7.17 0.83
CA GLY A 616 -42.51 -7.07 1.23
C GLY A 616 -42.77 -7.22 2.73
N SER A 617 -42.22 -8.24 3.39
CA SER A 617 -42.45 -8.50 4.83
C SER A 617 -41.41 -7.85 5.75
N GLN A 618 -40.23 -7.52 5.22
CA GLN A 618 -39.08 -7.01 5.99
C GLN A 618 -38.61 -7.96 7.12
N ALA A 619 -39.00 -9.24 7.06
CA ALA A 619 -38.44 -10.27 7.91
C ALA A 619 -36.97 -10.52 7.57
N LEU A 620 -36.13 -10.77 8.57
CA LEU A 620 -34.74 -11.12 8.36
C LEU A 620 -34.64 -12.50 7.70
N ALA A 621 -34.08 -12.56 6.49
CA ALA A 621 -33.86 -13.80 5.76
C ALA A 621 -32.62 -14.55 6.27
N GLY A 622 -31.58 -13.81 6.66
CA GLY A 622 -30.36 -14.36 7.22
C GLY A 622 -29.27 -13.31 7.42
N THR A 623 -28.21 -13.74 8.10
CA THR A 623 -27.04 -12.92 8.43
C THR A 623 -25.79 -13.59 7.86
N THR A 624 -24.88 -12.82 7.28
CA THR A 624 -23.54 -13.25 6.86
C THR A 624 -22.50 -12.52 7.68
N THR A 625 -21.57 -13.24 8.30
CA THR A 625 -20.37 -12.67 8.92
C THR A 625 -19.16 -12.91 8.01
N TYR A 626 -18.21 -11.99 7.99
CA TYR A 626 -17.02 -12.06 7.13
C TYR A 626 -15.75 -12.08 7.97
N LEU A 627 -14.79 -12.96 7.65
CA LEU A 627 -13.54 -13.16 8.37
C LEU A 627 -12.35 -12.73 7.52
N TYR A 628 -11.46 -11.94 8.11
CA TYR A 628 -10.27 -11.40 7.45
C TYR A 628 -9.00 -11.79 8.21
N ASP A 629 -7.92 -11.98 7.48
CA ASP A 629 -6.57 -12.07 8.04
C ASP A 629 -6.03 -10.67 8.43
N PRO A 630 -4.85 -10.58 9.07
CA PRO A 630 -4.30 -9.30 9.53
C PRO A 630 -3.88 -8.37 8.39
N SER A 631 -3.69 -8.90 7.17
CA SER A 631 -3.43 -8.09 5.96
C SER A 631 -4.71 -7.50 5.37
N GLY A 632 -5.88 -7.84 5.93
CA GLY A 632 -7.17 -7.41 5.42
C GLY A 632 -7.70 -8.29 4.29
N LYS A 633 -7.10 -9.45 4.04
CA LYS A 633 -7.58 -10.40 3.03
C LYS A 633 -8.79 -11.15 3.54
N LEU A 634 -9.85 -11.25 2.73
CA LEU A 634 -11.03 -12.04 3.07
C LEU A 634 -10.69 -13.54 3.02
N ILE A 635 -10.80 -14.22 4.16
CA ILE A 635 -10.45 -15.64 4.30
C ILE A 635 -11.66 -16.52 4.63
N GLY A 636 -12.82 -15.94 4.93
CA GLY A 636 -14.06 -16.70 4.99
C GLY A 636 -15.31 -15.86 5.20
N GLN A 637 -16.46 -16.51 5.07
CA GLN A 637 -17.77 -15.99 5.45
C GLN A 637 -18.63 -17.10 6.08
N THR A 638 -19.43 -16.76 7.07
CA THR A 638 -20.36 -17.69 7.73
C THR A 638 -21.79 -17.19 7.57
N LEU A 639 -22.70 -18.09 7.21
CA LEU A 639 -24.11 -17.82 6.98
C LEU A 639 -24.95 -18.34 8.16
N TYR A 640 -25.93 -17.52 8.54
CA TYR A 640 -26.90 -17.78 9.58
C TYR A 640 -28.31 -17.57 9.03
N ASP A 641 -29.26 -18.38 9.49
CA ASP A 641 -30.67 -18.19 9.15
C ASP A 641 -31.31 -16.99 9.88
N GLY A 642 -32.59 -16.72 9.58
CA GLY A 642 -33.35 -15.64 10.23
C GLY A 642 -33.49 -15.77 11.76
N ASN A 643 -33.25 -16.96 12.32
CA ASN A 643 -33.29 -17.20 13.77
C ASN A 643 -31.90 -17.10 14.42
N GLY A 644 -30.84 -16.95 13.63
CA GLY A 644 -29.46 -16.83 14.10
C GLY A 644 -28.76 -18.17 14.22
N GLN A 645 -29.35 -19.24 13.69
CA GLN A 645 -28.71 -20.55 13.65
C GLN A 645 -27.64 -20.54 12.56
N LYS A 646 -26.43 -20.98 12.92
CA LYS A 646 -25.32 -21.15 11.96
C LYS A 646 -25.66 -22.28 10.99
N THR A 647 -25.68 -22.00 9.68
CA THR A 647 -26.12 -22.96 8.65
C THR A 647 -24.97 -23.46 7.79
N SER A 648 -24.15 -22.55 7.24
CA SER A 648 -23.03 -22.89 6.37
C SER A 648 -21.91 -21.85 6.45
N GLY A 649 -20.76 -22.14 5.87
CA GLY A 649 -19.65 -21.20 5.76
C GLY A 649 -18.79 -21.53 4.56
N GLN A 650 -18.19 -20.49 3.98
CA GLN A 650 -17.24 -20.59 2.87
C GLN A 650 -15.91 -20.02 3.33
N TYR A 651 -14.84 -20.80 3.20
CA TYR A 651 -13.49 -20.40 3.59
C TYR A 651 -12.57 -20.45 2.38
N TRP A 652 -11.75 -19.43 2.20
CA TRP A 652 -10.79 -19.33 1.11
C TRP A 652 -9.37 -19.44 1.65
N PHE A 653 -8.56 -20.27 1.00
CA PHE A 653 -7.17 -20.51 1.37
C PHE A 653 -6.26 -19.99 0.28
N TRP A 654 -5.17 -19.35 0.68
CA TRP A 654 -4.32 -18.55 -0.20
C TRP A 654 -2.87 -19.01 -0.15
N LEU A 655 -2.19 -18.92 -1.28
CA LEU A 655 -0.74 -18.85 -1.39
C LEU A 655 -0.38 -17.39 -1.67
N ASP A 656 0.11 -16.68 -0.66
CA ASP A 656 0.31 -15.23 -0.73
C ASP A 656 -0.99 -14.52 -1.18
N ASN A 657 -1.04 -14.00 -2.41
CA ASN A 657 -2.21 -13.34 -3.00
C ASN A 657 -3.03 -14.23 -3.96
N MET A 658 -2.64 -15.49 -4.12
CA MET A 658 -3.30 -16.42 -5.04
C MET A 658 -4.27 -17.35 -4.30
N PRO A 659 -5.59 -17.31 -4.60
CA PRO A 659 -6.55 -18.23 -4.00
C PRO A 659 -6.33 -19.64 -4.54
N LEU A 660 -6.15 -20.61 -3.64
CA LEU A 660 -5.90 -22.02 -3.97
C LEU A 660 -7.16 -22.86 -3.97
N ALA A 661 -8.06 -22.61 -3.00
CA ALA A 661 -9.21 -23.46 -2.76
C ALA A 661 -10.31 -22.72 -2.00
N GLN A 662 -11.54 -23.21 -2.17
CA GLN A 662 -12.70 -22.86 -1.35
C GLN A 662 -13.20 -24.11 -0.63
N LEU A 663 -13.45 -23.99 0.67
CA LEU A 663 -14.15 -25.00 1.47
C LEU A 663 -15.54 -24.48 1.82
N THR A 664 -16.57 -25.18 1.36
CA THR A 664 -17.94 -25.01 1.86
C THR A 664 -18.17 -25.99 3.00
N ALA A 665 -18.44 -25.49 4.21
CA ALA A 665 -18.77 -26.29 5.38
C ALA A 665 -20.25 -26.08 5.76
N ASN A 666 -21.01 -27.15 5.96
CA ASN A 666 -22.35 -27.09 6.52
C ASN A 666 -22.30 -27.40 8.01
N PHE A 667 -23.13 -26.73 8.79
CA PHE A 667 -23.13 -26.85 10.25
C PHE A 667 -24.36 -27.59 10.76
N SER A 668 -24.19 -28.33 11.86
CA SER A 668 -25.30 -28.90 12.63
C SER A 668 -25.99 -27.81 13.46
N THR A 669 -27.12 -28.15 14.11
CA THR A 669 -27.76 -27.26 15.07
C THR A 669 -26.87 -26.91 16.27
N LEU A 670 -25.85 -27.73 16.55
CA LEU A 670 -24.83 -27.49 17.58
C LEU A 670 -23.65 -26.64 17.08
N GLY A 671 -23.64 -26.23 15.81
CA GLY A 671 -22.57 -25.40 15.22
C GLY A 671 -21.31 -26.17 14.80
N GLU A 672 -21.34 -27.50 14.84
CA GLU A 672 -20.26 -28.39 14.40
C GLU A 672 -20.33 -28.63 12.88
N VAL A 673 -19.18 -28.87 12.24
CA VAL A 673 -19.14 -29.18 10.79
C VAL A 673 -19.79 -30.56 10.56
N SER A 674 -20.96 -30.59 9.93
CA SER A 674 -21.71 -31.82 9.61
C SER A 674 -21.28 -32.42 8.28
N SER A 675 -20.93 -31.57 7.30
CA SER A 675 -20.40 -31.96 6.00
C SER A 675 -19.55 -30.84 5.41
N SER A 676 -18.67 -31.18 4.47
CA SER A 676 -17.83 -30.19 3.80
C SER A 676 -17.52 -30.57 2.35
N LYS A 677 -17.48 -29.58 1.46
CA LYS A 677 -17.06 -29.71 0.05
C LYS A 677 -15.84 -28.82 -0.19
N LEU A 678 -14.71 -29.43 -0.56
CA LEU A 678 -13.50 -28.73 -0.97
C LEU A 678 -13.46 -28.64 -2.50
N ILE A 679 -13.25 -27.45 -3.03
CA ILE A 679 -13.01 -27.21 -4.45
C ILE A 679 -11.71 -26.44 -4.63
N TYR A 680 -10.99 -26.71 -5.72
CA TYR A 680 -9.73 -26.07 -6.06
C TYR A 680 -9.99 -24.91 -7.02
N LEU A 681 -9.42 -23.74 -6.72
CA LEU A 681 -9.59 -22.52 -7.50
C LEU A 681 -8.37 -22.34 -8.41
N HIS A 682 -8.65 -22.10 -9.69
CA HIS A 682 -7.62 -21.85 -10.71
C HIS A 682 -7.75 -20.43 -11.23
N VAL A 683 -6.63 -19.73 -11.31
CA VAL A 683 -6.59 -18.29 -11.46
C VAL A 683 -6.00 -17.83 -12.80
N ASP A 684 -6.30 -16.61 -13.21
CA ASP A 684 -5.60 -15.93 -14.31
C ASP A 684 -4.28 -15.27 -13.86
N HIS A 685 -3.71 -14.45 -14.75
CA HIS A 685 -2.47 -13.72 -14.51
C HIS A 685 -2.59 -12.69 -13.38
N LEU A 686 -3.79 -12.19 -13.07
CA LEU A 686 -4.06 -11.28 -11.95
C LEU A 686 -4.32 -12.01 -10.63
N ASN A 687 -4.23 -13.34 -10.62
CA ASN A 687 -4.71 -14.20 -9.56
C ASN A 687 -6.25 -14.13 -9.34
N THR A 688 -7.01 -13.75 -10.36
CA THR A 688 -8.49 -13.79 -10.34
C THR A 688 -8.98 -15.22 -10.54
N PRO A 689 -9.84 -15.79 -9.68
CA PRO A 689 -10.44 -17.10 -9.94
C PRO A 689 -11.21 -17.11 -11.27
N ARG A 690 -10.85 -18.03 -12.17
CA ARG A 690 -11.51 -18.22 -13.48
C ARG A 690 -12.17 -19.57 -13.64
N LEU A 691 -11.65 -20.60 -12.97
CA LEU A 691 -12.15 -21.97 -13.01
C LEU A 691 -12.15 -22.55 -11.60
N ALA A 692 -13.04 -23.51 -11.34
CA ALA A 692 -12.95 -24.33 -10.13
C ALA A 692 -13.28 -25.79 -10.40
N THR A 693 -12.49 -26.68 -9.79
CA THR A 693 -12.63 -28.13 -9.96
C THR A 693 -12.76 -28.86 -8.63
N ASP A 694 -13.39 -30.03 -8.64
CA ASP A 694 -13.46 -30.90 -7.46
C ASP A 694 -12.22 -31.82 -7.33
N SER A 695 -12.28 -32.75 -6.37
CA SER A 695 -11.24 -33.77 -6.15
C SER A 695 -11.10 -34.79 -7.27
N SER A 696 -12.10 -34.94 -8.14
CA SER A 696 -12.07 -35.80 -9.33
C SER A 696 -11.58 -35.07 -10.59
N GLN A 697 -11.19 -33.79 -10.45
CA GLN A 697 -10.81 -32.87 -11.53
C GLN A 697 -11.98 -32.44 -12.43
N ALA A 698 -13.23 -32.70 -12.03
CA ALA A 698 -14.41 -32.21 -12.75
C ALA A 698 -14.50 -30.70 -12.62
N LEU A 699 -14.75 -30.00 -13.73
CA LEU A 699 -14.96 -28.54 -13.77
C LEU A 699 -16.38 -28.24 -13.29
N LEU A 700 -16.50 -27.50 -12.19
CA LEU A 700 -17.78 -27.20 -11.55
C LEU A 700 -18.26 -25.77 -11.81
N TRP A 701 -17.31 -24.85 -11.98
CA TRP A 701 -17.57 -23.42 -12.10
C TRP A 701 -16.57 -22.78 -13.04
N ARG A 702 -17.03 -21.82 -13.84
CA ARG A 702 -16.16 -20.97 -14.65
C ARG A 702 -16.72 -19.55 -14.79
N TRP A 703 -15.85 -18.58 -14.94
CA TRP A 703 -16.24 -17.18 -15.12
C TRP A 703 -15.49 -16.52 -16.27
N ASN A 704 -16.17 -16.50 -17.42
CA ASN A 704 -15.74 -15.76 -18.61
C ASN A 704 -16.31 -14.34 -18.55
N SER A 705 -15.54 -13.41 -17.98
CA SER A 705 -15.90 -11.99 -17.94
C SER A 705 -15.13 -11.21 -19.01
N ASP A 706 -15.62 -10.01 -19.35
CA ASP A 706 -14.77 -9.03 -20.02
C ASP A 706 -13.70 -8.47 -19.07
N ALA A 707 -12.80 -7.64 -19.60
CA ALA A 707 -11.71 -7.01 -18.88
C ALA A 707 -12.16 -6.16 -17.68
N TYR A 708 -13.39 -5.63 -17.67
CA TYR A 708 -13.93 -4.86 -16.54
C TYR A 708 -14.75 -5.71 -15.57
N GLY A 709 -14.83 -7.03 -15.78
CA GLY A 709 -15.53 -7.95 -14.89
C GLY A 709 -17.03 -8.08 -15.20
N VAL A 710 -17.49 -7.66 -16.38
CA VAL A 710 -18.88 -7.90 -16.81
C VAL A 710 -19.01 -9.32 -17.34
N GLY A 711 -19.96 -10.07 -16.78
CA GLY A 711 -20.29 -11.45 -17.16
C GLY A 711 -20.74 -12.23 -15.93
N SER A 712 -21.76 -13.08 -16.09
CA SER A 712 -22.19 -13.97 -15.01
C SER A 712 -21.34 -15.24 -15.01
N PRO A 713 -20.94 -15.77 -13.85
CA PRO A 713 -20.32 -17.08 -13.80
C PRO A 713 -21.32 -18.18 -14.21
N GLU A 714 -20.81 -19.23 -14.83
CA GLU A 714 -21.53 -20.49 -14.99
C GLU A 714 -21.25 -21.35 -13.76
N GLU A 715 -22.28 -21.58 -12.95
CA GLU A 715 -22.13 -22.22 -11.64
C GLU A 715 -22.45 -23.72 -11.63
N ASP A 716 -22.94 -24.29 -12.74
CA ASP A 716 -23.31 -25.71 -12.88
C ASP A 716 -22.75 -26.24 -14.21
N VAL A 717 -21.42 -26.23 -14.33
CA VAL A 717 -20.73 -26.62 -15.57
C VAL A 717 -20.81 -28.12 -15.82
N ASP A 718 -20.95 -28.92 -14.76
CA ASP A 718 -21.11 -30.38 -14.81
C ASP A 718 -22.56 -30.81 -15.07
N GLY A 719 -23.53 -29.91 -14.98
CA GLY A 719 -24.93 -30.15 -15.35
C GLY A 719 -25.67 -31.09 -14.40
N ASP A 720 -25.22 -31.19 -13.14
CA ASP A 720 -25.84 -32.04 -12.12
C ASP A 720 -27.05 -31.38 -11.43
N GLY A 721 -27.34 -30.11 -11.78
CA GLY A 721 -28.41 -29.31 -11.22
C GLY A 721 -28.03 -28.62 -9.90
N LYS A 722 -26.77 -28.67 -9.46
CA LYS A 722 -26.29 -28.07 -8.21
C LYS A 722 -25.22 -27.02 -8.47
N ALA A 723 -25.63 -25.76 -8.31
CA ALA A 723 -24.71 -24.63 -8.41
C ALA A 723 -23.55 -24.70 -7.40
N THR A 724 -22.33 -24.48 -7.89
CA THR A 724 -21.12 -24.22 -7.12
C THR A 724 -20.84 -22.71 -7.15
N THR A 725 -21.31 -21.99 -6.13
CA THR A 725 -21.14 -20.53 -6.07
C THR A 725 -19.77 -20.13 -5.54
N ILE A 726 -19.08 -19.26 -6.30
CA ILE A 726 -17.85 -18.57 -5.90
C ILE A 726 -18.08 -17.07 -6.01
N ALA A 727 -18.00 -16.40 -4.87
CA ALA A 727 -18.30 -14.97 -4.77
C ALA A 727 -17.11 -14.07 -5.09
N LEU A 728 -15.87 -14.58 -5.02
CA LEU A 728 -14.66 -13.84 -5.36
C LEU A 728 -14.71 -13.31 -6.81
N ARG A 729 -14.23 -12.08 -7.01
CA ARG A 729 -14.06 -11.43 -8.31
C ARG A 729 -12.59 -11.05 -8.47
N PHE A 730 -12.27 -9.88 -9.04
CA PHE A 730 -10.91 -9.37 -9.05
C PHE A 730 -10.31 -9.34 -7.63
N PRO A 731 -8.98 -9.35 -7.46
CA PRO A 731 -8.37 -9.31 -6.13
C PRO A 731 -8.94 -8.20 -5.25
N GLY A 732 -9.33 -8.55 -4.02
CA GLY A 732 -10.03 -7.67 -3.07
C GLY A 732 -11.56 -7.67 -3.18
N GLN A 733 -12.10 -8.15 -4.30
CA GLN A 733 -13.52 -8.02 -4.63
C GLN A 733 -14.34 -9.27 -4.32
N ILE A 734 -15.54 -9.07 -3.78
CA ILE A 734 -16.59 -10.08 -3.68
C ILE A 734 -17.89 -9.56 -4.27
N TYR A 735 -18.52 -10.34 -5.14
CA TYR A 735 -19.82 -10.00 -5.70
C TYR A 735 -20.90 -10.01 -4.62
N ASP A 736 -21.70 -8.95 -4.58
CA ASP A 736 -22.84 -8.83 -3.68
C ASP A 736 -24.16 -8.80 -4.46
N ALA A 737 -24.97 -9.84 -4.31
CA ALA A 737 -26.24 -9.96 -5.02
C ALA A 737 -27.26 -8.86 -4.67
N GLN A 738 -27.24 -8.32 -3.44
CA GLN A 738 -28.17 -7.30 -2.97
C GLN A 738 -27.78 -5.89 -3.45
N THR A 739 -26.50 -5.64 -3.73
CA THR A 739 -26.05 -4.39 -4.37
C THR A 739 -25.93 -4.50 -5.89
N GLN A 740 -25.64 -5.70 -6.43
CA GLN A 740 -25.25 -5.96 -7.83
C GLN A 740 -23.92 -5.28 -8.18
N LEU A 741 -23.18 -4.90 -7.15
CA LEU A 741 -21.83 -4.37 -7.20
C LEU A 741 -20.88 -5.42 -6.65
N SER A 742 -19.60 -5.19 -6.84
CA SER A 742 -18.57 -5.93 -6.13
C SER A 742 -18.11 -5.09 -4.94
N TYR A 743 -18.33 -5.60 -3.72
CA TYR A 743 -17.74 -4.99 -2.53
C TYR A 743 -16.21 -5.10 -2.66
N ASN A 744 -15.51 -3.97 -2.53
CA ASN A 744 -14.06 -3.89 -2.64
C ASN A 744 -13.48 -3.08 -1.47
N TYR A 745 -13.46 -3.72 -0.30
CA TYR A 745 -12.94 -3.17 0.94
C TYR A 745 -13.46 -1.77 1.26
N TYR A 746 -12.79 -0.67 0.91
CA TYR A 746 -13.25 0.70 1.23
C TYR A 746 -14.35 1.24 0.30
N ARG A 747 -14.56 0.64 -0.88
CA ARG A 747 -15.52 1.09 -1.89
C ARG A 747 -16.32 -0.07 -2.48
N ASP A 748 -17.28 0.25 -3.32
CA ASP A 748 -18.06 -0.71 -4.11
C ASP A 748 -17.83 -0.44 -5.60
N TYR A 749 -17.45 -1.49 -6.33
CA TYR A 749 -17.09 -1.44 -7.75
C TYR A 749 -18.29 -1.84 -8.62
N ASN A 750 -18.60 -1.03 -9.62
CA ASN A 750 -19.59 -1.35 -10.64
C ASN A 750 -18.88 -1.82 -11.93
N PRO A 751 -18.87 -3.14 -12.23
CA PRO A 751 -18.23 -3.65 -13.44
C PRO A 751 -18.89 -3.12 -14.71
N ASP A 752 -20.20 -2.84 -14.69
CA ASP A 752 -20.90 -2.37 -15.89
C ASP A 752 -20.44 -0.98 -16.31
N THR A 753 -20.11 -0.08 -15.38
CA THR A 753 -19.52 1.24 -15.67
C THR A 753 -17.99 1.27 -15.63
N GLY A 754 -17.35 0.19 -15.14
CA GLY A 754 -15.90 0.06 -15.01
C GLY A 754 -15.30 0.98 -13.95
N ARG A 755 -16.06 1.34 -12.92
CA ARG A 755 -15.71 2.40 -11.95
C ARG A 755 -16.26 2.13 -10.55
N TYR A 756 -15.70 2.81 -9.56
CA TYR A 756 -16.26 2.88 -8.20
C TYR A 756 -17.50 3.75 -8.12
N VAL A 757 -18.38 3.44 -7.17
CA VAL A 757 -19.61 4.19 -6.94
C VAL A 757 -19.48 5.29 -5.87
N GLN A 758 -18.34 5.31 -5.17
CA GLN A 758 -17.90 6.35 -4.23
C GLN A 758 -16.66 7.06 -4.78
N SER A 759 -16.51 8.35 -4.45
CA SER A 759 -15.22 9.02 -4.59
C SER A 759 -14.20 8.36 -3.67
N ASP A 760 -12.94 8.33 -4.08
CA ASP A 760 -11.85 7.80 -3.29
C ASP A 760 -11.74 8.49 -1.92
N PRO A 761 -11.78 7.75 -0.79
CA PRO A 761 -11.65 8.35 0.53
C PRO A 761 -10.26 8.96 0.78
N ILE A 762 -9.21 8.52 0.06
CA ILE A 762 -7.89 9.16 0.13
C ILE A 762 -7.73 10.31 -0.87
N GLY A 763 -8.82 10.71 -1.55
CA GLY A 763 -8.86 11.82 -2.49
C GLY A 763 -7.96 11.58 -3.70
N LEU A 764 -7.21 12.61 -4.09
CA LEU A 764 -6.29 12.53 -5.24
C LEU A 764 -5.12 11.53 -5.03
N GLY A 765 -4.93 11.00 -3.81
CA GLY A 765 -3.98 9.92 -3.56
C GLY A 765 -4.33 8.62 -4.30
N GLY A 766 -5.61 8.40 -4.63
CA GLY A 766 -6.06 7.30 -5.48
C GLY A 766 -6.00 7.60 -6.99
N GLY A 767 -5.63 8.83 -7.38
CA GLY A 767 -5.55 9.30 -8.77
C GLY A 767 -6.38 10.56 -9.05
N LEU A 768 -6.13 11.20 -10.19
CA LEU A 768 -6.84 12.42 -10.62
C LEU A 768 -8.34 12.22 -10.82
N ASN A 769 -8.74 11.01 -11.19
CA ASN A 769 -10.12 10.58 -11.22
C ASN A 769 -10.39 9.69 -10.00
N THR A 770 -11.02 10.26 -8.97
CA THR A 770 -11.26 9.57 -7.70
C THR A 770 -12.30 8.43 -7.79
N TYR A 771 -12.87 8.18 -8.97
CA TYR A 771 -13.79 7.06 -9.21
C TYR A 771 -13.23 5.98 -10.14
N ALA A 772 -12.03 6.18 -10.69
CA ALA A 772 -11.45 5.25 -11.63
C ALA A 772 -11.15 3.90 -10.96
N TYR A 773 -11.40 2.80 -11.69
CA TYR A 773 -10.84 1.51 -11.33
C TYR A 773 -9.52 1.35 -12.07
N VAL A 774 -8.43 1.20 -11.32
CA VAL A 774 -7.10 0.77 -11.78
C VAL A 774 -6.60 1.48 -13.05
N ASN A 775 -6.74 2.81 -13.09
CA ASN A 775 -6.33 3.66 -14.21
C ASN A 775 -6.94 3.25 -15.57
N ALA A 776 -8.12 2.62 -15.57
CA ALA A 776 -8.77 2.06 -16.74
C ALA A 776 -7.93 1.00 -17.48
N ASN A 777 -6.98 0.34 -16.80
CA ASN A 777 -6.20 -0.79 -17.31
C ASN A 777 -6.35 -2.02 -16.40
N PRO A 778 -7.54 -2.64 -16.38
CA PRO A 778 -7.83 -3.79 -15.52
C PRO A 778 -7.16 -5.09 -15.96
N MET A 779 -6.39 -5.06 -17.06
CA MET A 779 -5.59 -6.20 -17.50
C MET A 779 -4.21 -6.24 -16.83
N SER A 780 -3.72 -5.10 -16.31
CA SER A 780 -2.35 -4.99 -15.78
C SER A 780 -2.33 -4.69 -14.27
N PHE A 781 -3.41 -4.11 -13.75
CA PHE A 781 -3.48 -3.60 -12.38
C PHE A 781 -4.70 -4.14 -11.64
N ILE A 782 -4.59 -4.18 -10.32
CA ILE A 782 -5.62 -4.59 -9.37
C ILE A 782 -5.78 -3.48 -8.32
N ASP A 783 -6.82 -3.55 -7.49
CA ASP A 783 -6.99 -2.63 -6.37
C ASP A 783 -7.61 -3.40 -5.18
N PRO A 784 -6.79 -4.13 -4.40
CA PRO A 784 -7.29 -5.05 -3.38
C PRO A 784 -8.02 -4.39 -2.22
N MET A 785 -7.78 -3.09 -2.02
CA MET A 785 -8.37 -2.30 -0.93
C MET A 785 -9.44 -1.32 -1.41
N GLY A 786 -9.63 -1.18 -2.72
CA GLY A 786 -10.49 -0.13 -3.24
C GLY A 786 -9.97 1.27 -2.91
N LEU A 787 -8.65 1.50 -2.96
CA LEU A 787 -8.02 2.80 -2.65
C LEU A 787 -7.03 3.28 -3.71
N ALA A 788 -6.28 2.36 -4.32
CA ALA A 788 -5.27 2.73 -5.30
C ALA A 788 -4.96 1.55 -6.22
N ALA A 789 -4.65 1.87 -7.48
CA ALA A 789 -4.16 0.88 -8.43
C ALA A 789 -2.82 0.32 -7.96
N THR A 790 -2.71 -1.00 -7.88
CA THR A 790 -1.47 -1.71 -7.65
C THR A 790 -1.20 -2.63 -8.83
N ALA A 791 0.04 -2.66 -9.31
CA ALA A 791 0.46 -3.73 -10.19
C ALA A 791 0.56 -5.01 -9.34
N LEU A 792 0.27 -6.18 -9.92
CA LEU A 792 0.91 -7.37 -9.36
C LEU A 792 2.42 -7.15 -9.42
N PRO A 793 3.20 -7.66 -8.44
CA PRO A 793 4.64 -7.43 -8.40
C PRO A 793 5.26 -7.80 -9.75
N THR A 794 5.47 -6.76 -10.56
CA THR A 794 6.43 -6.76 -11.64
C THR A 794 7.74 -6.38 -10.98
N TRP A 795 8.84 -6.87 -11.52
CA TRP A 795 10.12 -6.77 -10.82
C TRP A 795 10.55 -5.30 -10.57
N PHE A 796 10.01 -4.33 -11.31
CA PHE A 796 10.21 -2.89 -11.06
C PHE A 796 9.89 -2.45 -9.62
N ASP A 797 8.97 -3.12 -8.92
CA ASP A 797 8.56 -2.80 -7.54
C ASP A 797 9.17 -3.72 -6.47
N SER A 798 9.95 -4.73 -6.87
CA SER A 798 10.45 -5.77 -5.97
C SER A 798 11.97 -5.94 -6.07
N ILE A 799 12.70 -4.93 -5.59
CA ILE A 799 13.86 -5.27 -4.76
C ILE A 799 13.27 -5.62 -3.40
N PRO A 800 13.19 -6.90 -2.99
CA PRO A 800 13.09 -7.15 -1.56
C PRO A 800 14.27 -6.43 -0.91
N ASP A 801 13.99 -5.54 0.04
CA ASP A 801 14.92 -5.34 1.14
C ASP A 801 15.20 -6.75 1.70
N LEU A 802 16.25 -7.39 1.17
CA LEU A 802 16.71 -8.72 1.57
C LEU A 802 17.46 -8.67 2.91
N ILE A 803 17.44 -7.51 3.56
CA ILE A 803 17.64 -7.42 5.00
C ILE A 803 16.48 -8.22 5.62
N PRO A 804 16.73 -9.32 6.35
CA PRO A 804 15.67 -10.01 7.06
C PRO A 804 14.87 -8.98 7.86
N GLN A 805 13.54 -9.11 7.89
CA GLN A 805 12.63 -8.27 8.67
C GLN A 805 12.83 -8.37 10.20
N VAL A 806 14.04 -8.69 10.66
CA VAL A 806 14.45 -8.95 12.03
C VAL A 806 14.92 -7.66 12.74
N GLY A 807 15.00 -6.53 12.03
CA GLY A 807 15.49 -5.25 12.58
C GLY A 807 14.45 -4.21 13.01
N ARG A 808 13.16 -4.36 12.68
CA ARG A 808 12.13 -3.33 13.01
C ARG A 808 11.64 -3.33 14.46
N GLY A 809 12.30 -4.08 15.34
CA GLY A 809 11.92 -4.26 16.75
C GLY A 809 12.70 -3.43 17.77
N VAL A 810 13.70 -2.65 17.36
CA VAL A 810 14.42 -1.74 18.29
C VAL A 810 14.57 -0.39 17.59
N GLY A 811 13.81 0.59 18.05
CA GLY A 811 13.89 1.95 17.53
C GLY A 811 15.24 2.58 17.81
N LEU A 812 16.14 2.52 16.83
CA LEU A 812 17.22 3.47 16.60
C LEU A 812 17.36 3.61 15.07
N GLY A 813 16.97 4.77 14.56
CA GLY A 813 16.81 5.02 13.12
C GLY A 813 18.12 4.94 12.34
N PHE A 814 18.10 4.18 11.24
CA PHE A 814 18.98 4.36 10.07
C PHE A 814 18.23 3.84 8.83
N GLY A 815 18.08 4.71 7.83
CA GLY A 815 17.24 4.50 6.64
C GLY A 815 17.94 3.80 5.48
N ALA A 816 17.12 3.19 4.62
CA ALA A 816 17.47 2.81 3.25
C ALA A 816 16.43 3.43 2.32
N GLY A 817 16.89 4.31 1.43
CA GLY A 817 16.09 4.90 0.36
C GLY A 817 16.34 4.21 -0.98
N VAL A 818 15.54 4.63 -1.95
CA VAL A 818 15.63 4.39 -3.39
C VAL A 818 14.87 3.16 -3.93
N SER A 819 13.56 3.35 -4.16
CA SER A 819 12.87 3.10 -5.46
C SER A 819 11.37 3.41 -5.30
N CYS A 820 10.98 4.67 -5.54
CA CYS A 820 9.57 5.09 -5.68
C CYS A 820 9.52 6.53 -6.23
N LEU A 821 9.88 6.72 -7.51
CA LEU A 821 9.90 8.04 -8.15
C LEU A 821 9.12 8.12 -9.48
N LEU A 822 8.24 7.14 -9.76
CA LEU A 822 7.26 7.24 -10.85
C LEU A 822 5.79 7.08 -10.40
N TYR A 823 5.55 7.01 -9.10
CA TYR A 823 4.24 7.22 -8.49
C TYR A 823 4.35 8.40 -7.53
N SER A 824 3.98 9.60 -8.00
CA SER A 824 4.13 10.86 -7.26
C SER A 824 3.57 10.79 -5.83
N PRO A 825 4.40 10.76 -4.77
CA PRO A 825 3.97 10.99 -3.40
C PRO A 825 4.15 12.48 -3.11
N THR A 826 3.40 13.34 -3.81
CA THR A 826 3.28 14.76 -3.47
C THR A 826 1.82 15.17 -3.44
N LEU A 827 1.03 14.41 -2.67
CA LEU A 827 -0.29 14.79 -2.20
C LEU A 827 -0.33 14.46 -0.70
N GLY A 828 -0.03 15.48 0.11
CA GLY A 828 0.13 15.37 1.55
C GLY A 828 -1.11 14.83 2.27
N ASN A 829 -0.85 14.02 3.30
CA ASN A 829 -1.75 13.56 4.35
C ASN A 829 -3.10 13.01 3.83
N GLY A 830 -3.01 11.97 2.98
CA GLY A 830 -4.11 11.02 2.81
C GLY A 830 -4.35 10.29 4.14
N GLU A 831 -5.62 10.08 4.46
CA GLU A 831 -6.06 9.35 5.63
C GLU A 831 -5.39 7.95 5.63
N CYS A 832 -4.61 7.64 6.66
CA CYS A 832 -4.14 6.26 6.86
C CYS A 832 -5.36 5.38 7.11
N PRO A 833 -5.58 4.32 6.32
CA PRO A 833 -6.48 3.27 6.72
C PRO A 833 -5.91 2.65 8.00
N PRO A 834 -6.73 2.42 9.04
CA PRO A 834 -6.28 1.74 10.23
C PRO A 834 -5.86 0.32 9.84
N GLY A 835 -4.55 0.06 9.85
CA GLY A 835 -3.97 -1.18 9.37
C GLY A 835 -2.55 -0.99 8.82
N GLY A 836 -1.62 -0.48 9.65
CA GLY A 836 -0.20 -0.41 9.33
C GLY A 836 0.41 0.95 9.63
N CYS A 837 0.95 1.11 10.84
CA CYS A 837 1.76 2.27 11.20
C CYS A 837 3.09 2.21 10.42
N TYR A 838 3.32 3.17 9.53
CA TYR A 838 4.67 3.59 9.16
C TYR A 838 4.84 5.03 9.66
N TYR A 839 5.77 5.20 10.59
CA TYR A 839 6.06 6.46 11.26
C TYR A 839 6.41 7.57 10.25
N SER A 840 5.84 8.74 10.45
CA SER A 840 6.30 9.99 9.87
C SER A 840 7.53 10.47 10.66
N GLU A 841 8.72 10.37 10.08
CA GLU A 841 9.86 11.18 10.54
C GLU A 841 9.75 12.56 9.87
N SER A 842 9.14 13.51 10.59
CA SER A 842 9.35 14.92 10.33
C SER A 842 10.48 15.44 11.23
N ALA A 843 11.45 16.07 10.58
CA ALA A 843 12.49 16.98 11.10
C ALA A 843 13.85 16.37 11.49
N GLU A 844 14.89 17.05 10.96
CA GLU A 844 16.31 17.09 11.36
C GLU A 844 17.26 16.01 10.80
N ASN A 845 17.83 16.29 9.62
CA ASN A 845 19.29 16.28 9.45
C ASN A 845 19.71 17.14 8.25
N SER A 846 19.90 18.44 8.49
CA SER A 846 20.75 19.29 7.65
C SER A 846 22.19 19.12 8.14
N ALA A 847 22.93 18.17 7.57
CA ALA A 847 24.36 18.05 7.77
C ALA A 847 25.03 17.78 6.41
N ASP A 848 25.70 18.84 5.92
CA ASP A 848 26.76 18.88 4.92
C ASP A 848 26.57 18.15 3.58
N GLN A 849 26.11 18.91 2.56
CA GLN A 849 26.63 18.93 1.18
C GLN A 849 26.24 20.26 0.46
N PRO A 850 27.00 20.72 -0.55
CA PRO A 850 27.43 22.11 -0.66
C PRO A 850 26.59 22.96 -1.64
N ASP A 851 26.35 24.20 -1.26
CA ASP A 851 26.04 25.27 -2.20
C ASP A 851 26.87 26.52 -1.85
N GLU A 852 27.14 27.34 -2.87
CA GLU A 852 27.78 28.66 -2.87
C GLU A 852 29.27 28.75 -3.29
N ASN A 853 29.53 28.54 -4.58
CA ASN A 853 29.92 29.60 -5.54
C ASN A 853 30.33 28.99 -6.88
N ASN A 854 29.33 28.65 -7.69
CA ASN A 854 29.55 28.41 -9.11
C ASN A 854 29.68 29.78 -9.80
N LEU A 855 30.83 30.07 -10.42
CA LEU A 855 31.07 31.33 -11.14
C LEU A 855 29.99 31.61 -12.21
N ASP A 856 29.28 30.58 -12.68
CA ASP A 856 28.17 30.70 -13.63
C ASP A 856 26.83 31.12 -13.00
N LYS A 857 26.71 31.13 -11.67
CA LYS A 857 25.49 31.55 -10.94
C LYS A 857 25.58 32.99 -10.39
N LEU A 858 26.69 33.69 -10.62
CA LEU A 858 26.85 35.09 -10.20
C LEU A 858 26.14 36.01 -11.19
N SER A 859 25.28 36.89 -10.66
CA SER A 859 24.37 37.74 -11.44
C SER A 859 25.04 38.81 -12.30
N SER A 860 26.38 38.95 -12.26
CA SER A 860 27.13 39.87 -13.12
C SER A 860 28.58 39.45 -13.34
N ASN A 861 29.11 39.73 -14.55
CA ASN A 861 30.52 39.49 -14.91
C ASN A 861 31.51 40.18 -13.95
N LYS A 862 31.13 41.34 -13.41
CA LYS A 862 31.97 42.09 -12.46
C LYS A 862 32.15 41.36 -11.12
N ALA A 863 31.13 40.63 -10.66
CA ALA A 863 31.21 39.81 -9.46
C ALA A 863 32.04 38.53 -9.71
N ALA A 864 31.91 37.95 -10.91
CA ALA A 864 32.72 36.80 -11.32
C ALA A 864 34.21 37.16 -11.43
N ASP A 865 34.56 38.31 -12.03
CA ASP A 865 35.95 38.77 -12.15
C ASP A 865 36.58 39.11 -10.80
N ALA A 866 35.80 39.66 -9.86
CA ALA A 866 36.28 39.93 -8.51
C ALA A 866 36.59 38.64 -7.74
N ALA A 867 35.71 37.64 -7.83
CA ALA A 867 35.92 36.33 -7.22
C ALA A 867 37.10 35.57 -7.86
N ALA A 868 37.27 35.68 -9.18
CA ALA A 868 38.42 35.09 -9.90
C ALA A 868 39.76 35.73 -9.48
N ARG A 869 39.79 37.05 -9.29
CA ARG A 869 40.98 37.77 -8.80
C ARG A 869 41.33 37.48 -7.35
N GLU A 870 40.33 37.31 -6.48
CA GLU A 870 40.56 36.85 -5.11
C GLU A 870 41.15 35.42 -5.06
N ALA A 871 40.90 34.62 -6.11
CA ALA A 871 41.47 33.28 -6.28
C ALA A 871 42.79 33.25 -7.08
N GLY A 872 43.35 34.41 -7.44
CA GLY A 872 44.66 34.53 -8.10
C GLY A 872 44.67 34.51 -9.64
N TYR A 873 43.51 34.58 -10.30
CA TYR A 873 43.38 34.66 -11.77
C TYR A 873 43.21 36.11 -12.25
N GLU A 874 43.55 36.41 -13.51
CA GLU A 874 43.42 37.78 -14.05
C GLU A 874 41.94 38.22 -14.20
N ASP A 875 41.07 37.30 -14.63
CA ASP A 875 39.63 37.49 -14.76
C ASP A 875 38.86 36.15 -14.75
N ALA A 876 37.53 36.20 -14.80
CA ALA A 876 36.68 35.00 -14.77
C ALA A 876 36.78 34.15 -16.04
N HIS A 877 37.31 34.69 -17.12
CA HIS A 877 37.48 33.98 -18.38
C HIS A 877 38.81 33.21 -18.40
N ASP A 878 39.87 33.75 -17.80
CA ASP A 878 41.13 33.08 -17.52
C ASP A 878 40.93 31.87 -16.57
N ALA A 879 40.14 32.06 -15.50
CA ALA A 879 39.76 30.98 -14.58
C ALA A 879 39.00 29.80 -15.25
N LYS A 880 38.34 30.04 -16.38
CA LYS A 880 37.58 29.02 -17.15
C LYS A 880 38.38 28.36 -18.26
N LYS A 881 39.59 28.84 -18.54
CA LYS A 881 40.43 28.38 -19.67
C LYS A 881 41.47 27.32 -19.33
N GLY A 882 41.57 26.88 -18.07
CA GLY A 882 42.45 25.79 -17.68
C GLY A 882 42.15 24.50 -18.45
N GLU A 883 43.02 24.12 -19.37
CA GLU A 883 42.88 22.92 -20.20
C GLU A 883 42.98 21.64 -19.34
N GLY A 884 41.89 20.86 -19.28
CA GLY A 884 41.86 19.46 -18.82
C GLY A 884 40.84 19.15 -17.70
N ASP A 885 39.75 18.44 -18.05
CA ASP A 885 38.84 17.59 -17.24
C ASP A 885 38.59 17.86 -15.73
N SER A 886 38.70 19.07 -15.21
CA SER A 886 38.44 19.33 -13.78
C SER A 886 37.94 20.76 -13.52
N LYS A 887 36.65 20.90 -13.19
CA LYS A 887 36.06 22.16 -12.68
C LYS A 887 36.67 22.46 -11.29
N VAL A 888 37.15 23.69 -11.08
CA VAL A 888 37.71 24.14 -9.80
C VAL A 888 36.59 24.64 -8.89
N ASN A 889 36.43 24.04 -7.70
CA ASN A 889 35.50 24.50 -6.67
C ASN A 889 36.27 25.18 -5.52
N ILE A 890 35.79 26.35 -5.07
CA ILE A 890 36.31 27.04 -3.88
C ILE A 890 35.45 26.62 -2.69
N TYR A 891 36.09 25.99 -1.69
CA TYR A 891 35.44 25.59 -0.44
C TYR A 891 35.79 26.60 0.66
N ASN A 892 34.80 26.97 1.47
CA ASN A 892 35.02 27.81 2.64
C ASN A 892 34.65 27.02 3.89
N ASP A 893 35.64 26.71 4.71
CA ASP A 893 35.43 25.98 5.96
C ASP A 893 34.86 26.93 7.01
N LYS A 894 33.54 26.86 7.26
CA LYS A 894 32.86 27.74 8.22
C LYS A 894 33.28 27.49 9.68
N THR A 895 33.90 26.35 9.95
CA THR A 895 34.41 25.98 11.27
C THR A 895 35.80 26.56 11.55
N THR A 896 36.64 26.71 10.52
CA THR A 896 38.03 27.17 10.68
C THR A 896 38.33 28.54 10.06
N GLY A 897 37.43 29.07 9.22
CA GLY A 897 37.58 30.33 8.52
C GLY A 897 38.55 30.30 7.33
N PHE A 898 39.12 29.14 7.00
CA PHE A 898 40.05 28.96 5.89
C PHE A 898 39.32 28.63 4.58
N LYS A 899 39.79 29.24 3.48
CA LYS A 899 39.35 28.91 2.11
C LYS A 899 40.28 27.84 1.51
N TRP A 900 39.71 26.91 0.75
CA TRP A 900 40.42 25.78 0.14
C TRP A 900 40.07 25.66 -1.35
N LEU A 901 41.03 25.25 -2.18
CA LEU A 901 40.81 24.90 -3.58
C LEU A 901 40.69 23.38 -3.74
N TRP A 902 39.63 22.91 -4.41
CA TRP A 902 39.46 21.49 -4.73
C TRP A 902 39.69 21.24 -6.22
N ASN A 903 40.61 20.32 -6.55
CA ASN A 903 41.08 20.02 -7.92
C ASN A 903 40.49 18.73 -8.52
N GLY A 904 39.44 18.17 -7.93
CA GLY A 904 38.61 17.13 -8.57
C GLY A 904 39.22 15.73 -8.73
N LYS A 905 40.37 15.39 -8.12
CA LYS A 905 40.93 14.01 -8.17
C LYS A 905 40.85 13.27 -6.82
N SER A 906 40.35 12.04 -6.86
CA SER A 906 40.37 11.06 -5.77
C SER A 906 41.80 10.88 -5.22
N GLY A 907 41.98 11.05 -3.90
CA GLY A 907 43.21 10.69 -3.18
C GLY A 907 44.29 11.78 -3.03
N SER A 908 44.02 13.06 -3.30
CA SER A 908 45.01 14.13 -3.09
C SER A 908 44.71 15.04 -1.89
N SER A 909 45.77 15.44 -1.18
CA SER A 909 45.76 16.23 0.07
C SER A 909 45.33 17.69 -0.18
N LYS A 910 44.52 18.24 0.75
CA LYS A 910 44.12 19.65 0.78
C LYS A 910 45.35 20.53 1.09
N ASN A 911 45.68 21.49 0.22
CA ASN A 911 46.65 22.55 0.54
C ASN A 911 45.89 23.82 0.98
N PRO A 912 46.27 24.45 2.10
CA PRO A 912 45.68 25.71 2.53
C PRO A 912 46.09 26.85 1.59
N LEU A 913 45.16 27.80 1.38
CA LEU A 913 45.43 29.08 0.71
C LEU A 913 46.21 30.04 1.63
#